data_AF-A0A1B6VYZ4-F1
#
_entry.id   AF-A0A1B6VYZ4-F1
#
_cell.length_a   1.000
_cell.length_b   1.000
_cell.length_c   1.000
_cell.angle_alpha   90.00
_cell.angle_beta   90.00
_cell.angle_gamma   90.00
#
_symmetry.space_group_name_H-M   'P 1'
#
loop_
_entity.id
_entity.type
_entity.pdbx_description
1 polymer ?
#
loop_
_entity_poly.entity_id
_entity_poly.type
_entity_poly.pdbx_seq_one_letter_code
_entity_poly.pdbx_strand_id
1 'polypeptide(L)'
;MNPLLQLGEEPRFDQIQTAHIRPALESALAEARAGIAAVKAQSEATWANTVEKLTDITERVGRIWGVVSHLNSVADTPELRAVYNELMPEITVFFTEIGQDIELYQRFKTIKSSPEFATLSPAQQTKLNHDLRDFVLSGAELPPEKQAEFAALQTEGAQLAAKFSQNVLDATDAFALYFDNAEPLSGLPEDAMAIFAAAAQAEGKSGYKIGLQMPHYLAVMQYADNRELREEVYRAYVTRASELSNEGRFDNSPNITRRLEITLQEAKLLGYANFAELSLATKMADSPAQVLDFLRDLAKRAKPFAEQDFAAVQAFARDTLAIENPQPWDLAYASEKLRQAKYSFSETEVKKYFPVSKVLLGLFAQIKRLYGVDFTEKTVPVWHPDVRYFELSQNGAHIGGVYMDLYAREGKRGGAWMNDYKGRRRLPNGQLQSPTAYLVCNFTPPAAGKEARLSHDEILTLFHETGHGLHHLLTQVDELGVSGINGVEWDAVELPSQFMENFVWEYDVLRGMSEHEDNGAPLPQELFDKMLAAKNFQRGMFLVRQMEFALFDMLIYSETDPARLASWAQVLDNVRREVAVVQPPAYNRFANSFGHIFAGGYSAGYYSYAWAEVLSADAYAAFEESGNVAECGHRFWQEILAVGGSRSAAESFQAFRGRAPNIDALLRHSGFDLNAA
;
A
#
# COMPACT_ATOMS: atom_id res chain seq x y z
N MET A 1 3.13 -27.35 -22.16
CA MET A 1 3.94 -27.31 -20.94
C MET A 1 3.43 -26.13 -20.11
N ASN A 2 3.04 -26.32 -18.85
CA ASN A 2 2.38 -25.26 -18.08
C ASN A 2 3.39 -24.20 -17.59
N PRO A 3 3.27 -22.91 -17.95
CA PRO A 3 4.26 -21.88 -17.60
C PRO A 3 4.35 -21.61 -16.09
N LEU A 4 3.25 -21.79 -15.34
CA LEU A 4 3.22 -21.61 -13.88
C LEU A 4 3.99 -22.71 -13.13
N LEU A 5 4.23 -23.87 -13.76
CA LEU A 5 5.06 -24.94 -13.17
C LEU A 5 6.56 -24.76 -13.46
N GLN A 6 6.96 -23.74 -14.24
CA GLN A 6 8.36 -23.38 -14.51
C GLN A 6 8.57 -21.88 -14.27
N LEU A 7 8.30 -21.45 -13.04
CA LEU A 7 8.68 -20.13 -12.60
C LEU A 7 10.21 -20.04 -12.53
N GLY A 8 10.78 -19.12 -13.30
CA GLY A 8 12.22 -18.87 -13.36
C GLY A 8 12.62 -17.61 -12.59
N GLU A 9 13.64 -16.91 -13.10
CA GLU A 9 14.02 -15.58 -12.64
C GLU A 9 12.95 -14.53 -12.95
N GLU A 10 12.30 -14.68 -14.11
CA GLU A 10 11.23 -13.83 -14.63
C GLU A 10 10.02 -14.72 -14.96
N PRO A 11 8.80 -14.39 -14.54
CA PRO A 11 7.60 -15.10 -14.98
C PRO A 11 7.36 -14.88 -16.48
N ARG A 12 6.98 -15.93 -17.21
CA ARG A 12 6.52 -15.83 -18.61
C ARG A 12 5.08 -15.33 -18.68
N PHE A 13 4.83 -14.10 -18.22
CA PHE A 13 3.49 -13.51 -18.13
C PHE A 13 2.73 -13.53 -19.46
N ASP A 14 3.44 -13.31 -20.57
CA ASP A 14 2.95 -13.37 -21.95
C ASP A 14 2.35 -14.74 -22.35
N GLN A 15 2.70 -15.81 -21.64
CA GLN A 15 2.25 -17.18 -21.90
C GLN A 15 1.23 -17.70 -20.89
N ILE A 16 0.97 -16.95 -19.80
CA ILE A 16 0.00 -17.36 -18.78
C ILE A 16 -1.40 -17.15 -19.33
N GLN A 17 -2.23 -18.18 -19.20
CA GLN A 17 -3.64 -18.17 -19.60
C GLN A 17 -4.43 -18.73 -18.43
N THR A 18 -5.70 -18.34 -18.30
CA THR A 18 -6.59 -18.80 -17.23
C THR A 18 -6.66 -20.32 -17.13
N ALA A 19 -6.63 -21.03 -18.28
CA ALA A 19 -6.63 -22.49 -18.33
C ALA A 19 -5.37 -23.16 -17.71
N HIS A 20 -4.28 -22.42 -17.52
CA HIS A 20 -3.06 -22.93 -16.88
C HIS A 20 -3.16 -22.95 -15.35
N ILE A 21 -4.03 -22.14 -14.75
CA ILE A 21 -4.01 -21.85 -13.31
C ILE A 21 -4.38 -23.09 -12.48
N ARG A 22 -5.59 -23.64 -12.70
CA ARG A 22 -6.08 -24.81 -11.95
C ARG A 22 -5.11 -26.01 -12.02
N PRO A 23 -4.68 -26.47 -13.22
CA PRO A 23 -3.75 -27.61 -13.29
C PRO A 23 -2.40 -27.35 -12.61
N ALA A 24 -1.91 -26.11 -12.61
CA ALA A 24 -0.66 -25.77 -11.95
C ALA A 24 -0.78 -25.84 -10.42
N LEU A 25 -1.85 -25.27 -9.88
CA LEU A 25 -2.09 -25.25 -8.44
C LEU A 25 -2.40 -26.64 -7.89
N GLU A 26 -3.25 -27.42 -8.56
CA GLU A 26 -3.53 -28.81 -8.15
C GLU A 26 -2.25 -29.66 -8.11
N SER A 27 -1.37 -29.54 -9.12
CA SER A 27 -0.07 -30.21 -9.13
C SER A 27 0.83 -29.75 -7.98
N ALA A 28 0.95 -28.43 -7.79
CA ALA A 28 1.82 -27.86 -6.76
C ALA A 28 1.35 -28.20 -5.34
N LEU A 29 0.05 -28.19 -5.08
CA LEU A 29 -0.54 -28.58 -3.80
C LEU A 29 -0.36 -30.06 -3.51
N ALA A 30 -0.55 -30.93 -4.51
CA ALA A 30 -0.31 -32.37 -4.36
C ALA A 30 1.18 -32.66 -4.05
N GLU A 31 2.10 -32.04 -4.79
CA GLU A 31 3.54 -32.11 -4.53
C GLU A 31 3.88 -31.59 -3.12
N ALA A 32 3.28 -30.48 -2.71
CA ALA A 32 3.54 -29.87 -1.41
C ALA A 32 3.06 -30.74 -0.25
N ARG A 33 1.85 -31.30 -0.32
CA ARG A 33 1.32 -32.23 0.69
C ARG A 33 2.20 -33.48 0.82
N ALA A 34 2.66 -34.04 -0.29
CA ALA A 34 3.61 -35.16 -0.27
C ALA A 34 4.95 -34.76 0.37
N GLY A 35 5.45 -33.56 0.06
CA GLY A 35 6.67 -33.00 0.66
C GLY A 35 6.55 -32.82 2.18
N ILE A 36 5.41 -32.28 2.65
CA ILE A 36 5.14 -32.09 4.09
C ILE A 36 5.07 -33.44 4.79
N ALA A 37 4.40 -34.44 4.21
CA ALA A 37 4.38 -35.80 4.76
C ALA A 37 5.80 -36.39 4.88
N ALA A 38 6.68 -36.12 3.91
CA ALA A 38 8.07 -36.56 3.96
C ALA A 38 8.91 -35.83 5.03
N VAL A 39 8.63 -34.53 5.29
CA VAL A 39 9.23 -33.78 6.41
C VAL A 39 8.82 -34.39 7.75
N LYS A 40 7.53 -34.69 7.91
CA LYS A 40 6.96 -35.31 9.12
C LYS A 40 7.54 -36.70 9.39
N ALA A 41 7.77 -37.48 8.33
CA ALA A 41 8.36 -38.81 8.41
C ALA A 41 9.86 -38.85 8.81
N GLN A 42 10.57 -37.72 8.85
CA GLN A 42 11.98 -37.68 9.29
C GLN A 42 12.08 -38.01 10.80
N SER A 43 12.98 -38.92 11.17
CA SER A 43 13.13 -39.41 12.55
C SER A 43 13.62 -38.34 13.54
N GLU A 44 14.41 -37.39 13.07
CA GLU A 44 14.92 -36.26 13.85
C GLU A 44 14.48 -34.94 13.22
N ALA A 45 14.20 -33.93 14.03
CA ALA A 45 13.89 -32.58 13.55
C ALA A 45 15.17 -31.74 13.59
N THR A 46 15.64 -31.30 12.43
CA THR A 46 16.74 -30.36 12.28
C THR A 46 16.30 -29.16 11.45
N TRP A 47 17.07 -28.08 11.51
CA TRP A 47 16.82 -26.89 10.68
C TRP A 47 16.67 -27.25 9.19
N ALA A 48 17.65 -27.99 8.66
CA ALA A 48 17.71 -28.32 7.24
C ALA A 48 16.58 -29.26 6.77
N ASN A 49 16.22 -30.26 7.58
CA ASN A 49 15.22 -31.26 7.17
C ASN A 49 13.77 -30.85 7.46
N THR A 50 13.57 -29.81 8.27
CA THR A 50 12.24 -29.34 8.69
C THR A 50 11.99 -27.92 8.20
N VAL A 51 12.73 -26.92 8.71
CA VAL A 51 12.43 -25.50 8.44
C VAL A 51 12.77 -25.11 7.01
N GLU A 52 13.98 -25.43 6.53
CA GLU A 52 14.37 -25.12 5.14
C GLU A 52 13.52 -25.89 4.15
N LYS A 53 13.23 -27.17 4.45
CA LYS A 53 12.45 -28.01 3.56
C LYS A 53 10.99 -27.57 3.47
N LEU A 54 10.39 -27.17 4.59
CA LEU A 54 9.05 -26.61 4.59
C LEU A 54 9.02 -25.29 3.81
N THR A 55 10.03 -24.43 4.00
CA THR A 55 10.16 -23.17 3.25
C THR A 55 10.22 -23.41 1.74
N ASP A 56 10.98 -24.40 1.26
CA ASP A 56 11.02 -24.76 -0.17
C ASP A 56 9.65 -25.17 -0.71
N ILE A 57 8.93 -25.98 0.07
CA ILE A 57 7.61 -26.51 -0.29
C ILE A 57 6.59 -25.39 -0.39
N THR A 58 6.52 -24.53 0.63
CA THR A 58 5.54 -23.44 0.71
C THR A 58 5.85 -22.34 -0.28
N GLU A 59 7.13 -22.00 -0.48
CA GLU A 59 7.55 -20.99 -1.45
C GLU A 59 7.10 -21.35 -2.86
N ARG A 60 7.15 -22.63 -3.22
CA ARG A 60 6.72 -23.08 -4.54
C ARG A 60 5.22 -22.81 -4.79
N VAL A 61 4.37 -23.11 -3.82
CA VAL A 61 2.92 -22.86 -3.90
C VAL A 61 2.66 -21.36 -3.86
N GLY A 62 3.30 -20.66 -2.91
CA GLY A 62 3.20 -19.21 -2.72
C GLY A 62 3.54 -18.42 -3.97
N ARG A 63 4.64 -18.74 -4.66
CA ARG A 63 5.03 -18.05 -5.91
C ARG A 63 4.03 -18.25 -7.05
N ILE A 64 3.45 -19.44 -7.20
CA ILE A 64 2.41 -19.67 -8.22
C ILE A 64 1.18 -18.83 -7.89
N TRP A 65 0.71 -18.90 -6.65
CA TRP A 65 -0.45 -18.13 -6.22
C TRP A 65 -0.21 -16.62 -6.28
N GLY A 66 1.00 -16.16 -5.95
CA GLY A 66 1.41 -14.76 -6.04
C GLY A 66 1.34 -14.22 -7.46
N VAL A 67 1.77 -14.99 -8.46
CA VAL A 67 1.62 -14.62 -9.89
C VAL A 67 0.15 -14.50 -10.29
N VAL A 68 -0.69 -15.44 -9.86
CA VAL A 68 -2.14 -15.43 -10.16
C VAL A 68 -2.84 -14.26 -9.47
N SER A 69 -2.53 -14.01 -8.20
CA SER A 69 -3.06 -12.90 -7.40
C SER A 69 -2.62 -11.54 -7.94
N HIS A 70 -1.37 -11.45 -8.42
CA HIS A 70 -0.85 -10.27 -9.08
C HIS A 70 -1.64 -9.98 -10.35
N LEU A 71 -1.80 -10.96 -11.24
CA LEU A 71 -2.62 -10.82 -12.46
C LEU A 71 -4.06 -10.41 -12.14
N ASN A 72 -4.68 -11.01 -11.11
CA ASN A 72 -6.02 -10.61 -10.65
C ASN A 72 -6.07 -9.13 -10.22
N SER A 73 -4.97 -8.60 -9.67
CA SER A 73 -4.92 -7.20 -9.20
C SER A 73 -4.65 -6.19 -10.32
N VAL A 74 -3.99 -6.59 -11.42
CA VAL A 74 -3.49 -5.66 -12.46
C VAL A 74 -4.07 -5.89 -13.86
N ALA A 75 -4.73 -7.02 -14.08
CA ALA A 75 -5.27 -7.46 -15.35
C ALA A 75 -6.50 -8.36 -15.14
N ASP A 76 -7.42 -7.92 -14.27
CA ASP A 76 -8.64 -8.66 -13.95
C ASP A 76 -9.54 -8.83 -15.18
N THR A 77 -10.04 -10.05 -15.39
CA THR A 77 -11.09 -10.37 -16.36
C THR A 77 -12.13 -11.28 -15.70
N PRO A 78 -13.37 -11.36 -16.21
CA PRO A 78 -14.39 -12.27 -15.68
C PRO A 78 -13.91 -13.72 -15.56
N GLU A 79 -13.14 -14.21 -16.54
CA GLU A 79 -12.61 -15.58 -16.56
C GLU A 79 -11.51 -15.77 -15.50
N LEU A 80 -10.55 -14.83 -15.41
CA LEU A 80 -9.48 -14.89 -14.42
C LEU A 80 -10.06 -14.81 -13.00
N ARG A 81 -11.01 -13.90 -12.78
CA ARG A 81 -11.68 -13.70 -11.50
C ARG A 81 -12.44 -14.93 -11.05
N ALA A 82 -13.17 -15.58 -11.97
CA ALA A 82 -13.90 -16.80 -11.68
C ALA A 82 -12.96 -17.91 -11.18
N VAL A 83 -11.84 -18.13 -11.88
CA VAL A 83 -10.85 -19.16 -11.49
C VAL A 83 -10.14 -18.79 -10.20
N TYR A 84 -9.79 -17.52 -9.99
CA TYR A 84 -9.22 -17.05 -8.73
C TYR A 84 -10.16 -17.33 -7.54
N ASN A 85 -11.43 -16.94 -7.66
CA ASN A 85 -12.42 -17.12 -6.59
C ASN A 85 -12.70 -18.60 -6.29
N GLU A 86 -12.65 -19.46 -7.30
CA GLU A 86 -12.86 -20.90 -7.14
C GLU A 86 -11.69 -21.57 -6.39
N LEU A 87 -10.45 -21.14 -6.66
CA LEU A 87 -9.24 -21.79 -6.14
C LEU A 87 -8.72 -21.17 -4.84
N MET A 88 -9.00 -19.89 -4.58
CA MET A 88 -8.55 -19.20 -3.36
C MET A 88 -8.89 -19.98 -2.07
N PRO A 89 -10.09 -20.59 -1.88
CA PRO A 89 -10.38 -21.38 -0.69
C PRO A 89 -9.44 -22.57 -0.50
N GLU A 90 -9.07 -23.26 -1.58
CA GLU A 90 -8.13 -24.39 -1.52
C GLU A 90 -6.73 -23.94 -1.05
N ILE A 91 -6.30 -22.76 -1.50
CA ILE A 91 -5.02 -22.17 -1.09
C ILE A 91 -5.06 -21.72 0.37
N THR A 92 -6.12 -21.05 0.79
CA THR A 92 -6.30 -20.66 2.20
C THR A 92 -6.27 -21.88 3.11
N VAL A 93 -7.04 -22.92 2.79
CA VAL A 93 -7.06 -24.17 3.57
C VAL A 93 -5.67 -24.80 3.63
N PHE A 94 -4.94 -24.87 2.53
CA PHE A 94 -3.59 -25.45 2.51
C PHE A 94 -2.62 -24.74 3.47
N PHE A 95 -2.60 -23.40 3.50
CA PHE A 95 -1.72 -22.66 4.41
C PHE A 95 -2.20 -22.72 5.86
N THR A 96 -3.52 -22.71 6.10
CA THR A 96 -4.09 -22.92 7.45
C THR A 96 -3.76 -24.31 7.98
N GLU A 97 -3.85 -25.36 7.16
CA GLU A 97 -3.46 -26.73 7.53
C GLU A 97 -2.02 -26.78 8.04
N ILE A 98 -1.09 -26.08 7.37
CA ILE A 98 0.31 -26.00 7.80
C ILE A 98 0.42 -25.26 9.14
N GLY A 99 -0.19 -24.08 9.26
CA GLY A 99 -0.13 -23.27 10.49
C GLY A 99 -0.77 -23.94 11.69
N GLN A 100 -1.68 -24.90 11.50
CA GLN A 100 -2.35 -25.66 12.55
C GLN A 100 -1.76 -27.05 12.79
N ASP A 101 -0.79 -27.49 11.99
CA ASP A 101 -0.20 -28.83 12.11
C ASP A 101 0.64 -28.95 13.39
N ILE A 102 0.04 -29.56 14.42
CA ILE A 102 0.65 -29.74 15.73
C ILE A 102 1.97 -30.53 15.66
N GLU A 103 2.11 -31.46 14.71
CA GLU A 103 3.34 -32.23 14.55
C GLU A 103 4.45 -31.34 14.00
N LEU A 104 4.18 -30.54 12.96
CA LEU A 104 5.14 -29.55 12.48
C LEU A 104 5.53 -28.58 13.60
N TYR A 105 4.55 -28.07 14.35
CA TYR A 105 4.83 -27.18 15.47
C TYR A 105 5.75 -27.82 16.53
N GLN A 106 5.52 -29.10 16.91
CA GLN A 106 6.43 -29.79 17.83
C GLN A 106 7.85 -29.99 17.25
N ARG A 107 7.99 -30.18 15.94
CA ARG A 107 9.31 -30.28 15.30
C ARG A 107 10.07 -28.96 15.40
N PHE A 108 9.40 -27.82 15.18
CA PHE A 108 9.99 -26.49 15.34
C PHE A 108 10.41 -26.24 16.79
N LYS A 109 9.57 -26.62 17.77
CA LYS A 109 9.91 -26.55 19.20
C LYS A 109 11.10 -27.44 19.57
N THR A 110 11.21 -28.61 18.94
CA THR A 110 12.34 -29.54 19.14
C THR A 110 13.64 -28.88 18.71
N ILE A 111 13.66 -28.25 17.52
CA ILE A 111 14.82 -27.51 17.02
C ILE A 111 15.17 -26.37 17.98
N LYS A 112 14.18 -25.56 18.37
CA LYS A 112 14.34 -24.43 19.31
C LYS A 112 14.95 -24.84 20.66
N SER A 113 14.62 -26.04 21.14
CA SER A 113 15.10 -26.57 22.42
C SER A 113 16.40 -27.38 22.31
N SER A 114 16.91 -27.59 21.10
CA SER A 114 18.09 -28.39 20.83
C SER A 114 19.39 -27.56 20.85
N PRO A 115 20.57 -28.21 20.97
CA PRO A 115 21.86 -27.51 20.80
C PRO A 115 22.05 -26.86 19.42
N GLU A 116 21.35 -27.35 18.37
CA GLU A 116 21.44 -26.80 17.01
C GLU A 116 21.01 -25.33 16.96
N PHE A 117 20.02 -24.92 17.76
CA PHE A 117 19.52 -23.54 17.79
C PHE A 117 20.63 -22.52 18.04
N ALA A 118 21.57 -22.83 18.94
CA ALA A 118 22.71 -21.96 19.24
C ALA A 118 23.73 -21.87 18.10
N THR A 119 23.70 -22.81 17.14
CA THR A 119 24.57 -22.80 15.96
C THR A 119 23.94 -22.11 14.74
N LEU A 120 22.63 -21.85 14.78
CA LEU A 120 21.92 -21.13 13.73
C LEU A 120 22.38 -19.67 13.67
N SER A 121 22.39 -19.10 12.48
CA SER A 121 22.65 -17.66 12.31
C SER A 121 21.55 -16.83 13.01
N PRO A 122 21.83 -15.56 13.38
CA PRO A 122 20.82 -14.70 13.99
C PRO A 122 19.52 -14.61 13.20
N ALA A 123 19.58 -14.49 11.87
CA ALA A 123 18.40 -14.44 11.01
C ALA A 123 17.58 -15.74 11.06
N GLN A 124 18.24 -16.92 11.10
CA GLN A 124 17.56 -18.20 11.25
C GLN A 124 16.93 -18.35 12.64
N GLN A 125 17.58 -17.86 13.69
CA GLN A 125 17.01 -17.83 15.04
C GLN A 125 15.76 -16.94 15.10
N THR A 126 15.82 -15.75 14.51
CA THR A 126 14.68 -14.82 14.42
C THR A 126 13.54 -15.45 13.64
N LYS A 127 13.82 -16.02 12.45
CA LYS A 127 12.81 -16.74 11.66
C LYS A 127 12.16 -17.86 12.48
N LEU A 128 12.93 -18.70 13.17
CA LEU A 128 12.35 -19.78 13.98
C LEU A 128 11.43 -19.25 15.08
N ASN A 129 11.78 -18.12 15.70
CA ASN A 129 10.93 -17.48 16.70
C ASN A 129 9.63 -16.94 16.08
N HIS A 130 9.71 -16.32 14.90
CA HIS A 130 8.54 -15.86 14.15
C HIS A 130 7.65 -17.03 13.76
N ASP A 131 8.22 -18.09 13.18
CA ASP A 131 7.47 -19.30 12.81
C ASP A 131 6.72 -19.88 14.03
N LEU A 132 7.38 -20.00 15.18
CA LEU A 132 6.75 -20.49 16.43
C LEU A 132 5.61 -19.60 16.91
N ARG A 133 5.79 -18.27 16.88
CA ARG A 133 4.73 -17.30 17.18
C ARG A 133 3.57 -17.50 16.20
N ASP A 134 3.86 -17.63 14.91
CA ASP A 134 2.86 -17.68 13.85
C ASP A 134 2.09 -19.02 13.86
N PHE A 135 2.70 -20.13 14.31
CA PHE A 135 1.97 -21.36 14.64
C PHE A 135 0.92 -21.12 15.74
N VAL A 136 1.28 -20.43 16.82
CA VAL A 136 0.34 -20.09 17.89
C VAL A 136 -0.78 -19.20 17.37
N LEU A 137 -0.44 -18.15 16.60
CA LEU A 137 -1.41 -17.23 15.99
C LEU A 137 -2.28 -17.87 14.90
N SER A 138 -1.85 -19.00 14.33
CA SER A 138 -2.65 -19.82 13.41
C SER A 138 -3.56 -20.81 14.13
N GLY A 139 -3.44 -20.93 15.45
CA GLY A 139 -4.24 -21.84 16.27
C GLY A 139 -3.65 -23.25 16.38
N ALA A 140 -2.34 -23.45 16.20
CA ALA A 140 -1.71 -24.77 16.39
C ALA A 140 -1.96 -25.37 17.78
N GLU A 141 -2.13 -24.55 18.80
CA GLU A 141 -2.39 -24.98 20.19
C GLU A 141 -3.88 -25.16 20.51
N LEU A 142 -4.77 -24.86 19.55
CA LEU A 142 -6.20 -25.09 19.72
C LEU A 142 -6.53 -26.59 19.68
N PRO A 143 -7.54 -27.05 20.44
CA PRO A 143 -8.15 -28.36 20.24
C PRO A 143 -8.65 -28.55 18.79
N PRO A 144 -8.69 -29.78 18.26
CA PRO A 144 -9.05 -30.05 16.86
C PRO A 144 -10.39 -29.45 16.42
N GLU A 145 -11.39 -29.43 17.29
CA GLU A 145 -12.70 -28.84 17.01
C GLU A 145 -12.61 -27.31 16.82
N LYS A 146 -11.76 -26.64 17.60
CA LYS A 146 -11.54 -25.20 17.51
C LYS A 146 -10.61 -24.82 16.36
N GLN A 147 -9.68 -25.71 15.99
CA GLN A 147 -8.88 -25.54 14.77
C GLN A 147 -9.77 -25.53 13.52
N ALA A 148 -10.71 -26.47 13.44
CA ALA A 148 -11.67 -26.53 12.34
C ALA A 148 -12.59 -25.29 12.29
N GLU A 149 -13.05 -24.80 13.45
CA GLU A 149 -13.80 -23.54 13.54
C GLU A 149 -12.97 -22.35 13.04
N PHE A 150 -11.73 -22.21 13.51
CA PHE A 150 -10.82 -21.16 13.10
C PHE A 150 -10.52 -21.21 11.59
N ALA A 151 -10.27 -22.40 11.03
CA ALA A 151 -10.00 -22.56 9.61
C ALA A 151 -11.21 -22.18 8.72
N ALA A 152 -12.42 -22.51 9.16
CA ALA A 152 -13.65 -22.10 8.48
C ALA A 152 -13.81 -20.57 8.51
N LEU A 153 -13.53 -19.94 9.65
CA LEU A 153 -13.54 -18.48 9.81
C LEU A 153 -12.53 -17.78 8.89
N GLN A 154 -11.28 -18.27 8.83
CA GLN A 154 -10.25 -17.73 7.95
C GLN A 154 -10.64 -17.85 6.46
N THR A 155 -11.20 -18.99 6.08
CA THR A 155 -11.66 -19.23 4.69
C THR A 155 -12.78 -18.25 4.32
N GLU A 156 -13.79 -18.09 5.18
CA GLU A 156 -14.88 -17.15 4.97
C GLU A 156 -14.37 -15.69 4.95
N GLY A 157 -13.47 -15.32 5.87
CA GLY A 157 -12.86 -14.00 5.94
C GLY A 157 -12.10 -13.63 4.67
N ALA A 158 -11.32 -14.56 4.10
CA ALA A 158 -10.62 -14.39 2.83
C ALA A 158 -11.59 -14.20 1.65
N GLN A 159 -12.67 -14.99 1.60
CA GLN A 159 -13.73 -14.84 0.58
C GLN A 159 -14.41 -13.48 0.65
N LEU A 160 -14.73 -13.01 1.85
CA LEU A 160 -15.32 -11.69 2.05
C LEU A 160 -14.35 -10.55 1.70
N ALA A 161 -13.04 -10.73 1.93
CA ALA A 161 -12.00 -9.79 1.49
C ALA A 161 -12.00 -9.61 -0.03
N ALA A 162 -11.95 -10.73 -0.76
CA ALA A 162 -11.95 -10.74 -2.21
C ALA A 162 -13.24 -10.14 -2.75
N LYS A 163 -14.38 -10.51 -2.17
CA LYS A 163 -15.69 -9.96 -2.55
C LYS A 163 -15.78 -8.46 -2.30
N PHE A 164 -15.24 -7.97 -1.19
CA PHE A 164 -15.18 -6.54 -0.89
C PHE A 164 -14.42 -5.78 -1.98
N SER A 165 -13.21 -6.24 -2.32
CA SER A 165 -12.38 -5.61 -3.35
C SER A 165 -13.05 -5.63 -4.74
N GLN A 166 -13.64 -6.77 -5.11
CA GLN A 166 -14.36 -6.92 -6.38
C GLN A 166 -15.57 -5.99 -6.46
N ASN A 167 -16.36 -5.88 -5.39
CA ASN A 167 -17.49 -4.96 -5.33
C ASN A 167 -17.06 -3.50 -5.50
N VAL A 168 -15.90 -3.09 -4.94
CA VAL A 168 -15.37 -1.73 -5.12
C VAL A 168 -14.95 -1.49 -6.56
N LEU A 169 -14.25 -2.45 -7.18
CA LEU A 169 -13.85 -2.38 -8.58
C LEU A 169 -15.09 -2.29 -9.49
N ASP A 170 -16.04 -3.21 -9.33
CA ASP A 170 -17.25 -3.26 -10.14
C ASP A 170 -18.13 -2.00 -9.96
N ALA A 171 -18.24 -1.45 -8.75
CA ALA A 171 -18.97 -0.20 -8.52
C ALA A 171 -18.26 1.02 -9.14
N THR A 172 -16.92 1.00 -9.19
CA THR A 172 -16.11 2.05 -9.82
C THR A 172 -16.27 2.00 -11.34
N ASP A 173 -16.18 0.82 -11.93
CA ASP A 173 -16.25 0.63 -13.39
C ASP A 173 -17.69 0.76 -13.93
N ALA A 174 -18.71 0.48 -13.11
CA ALA A 174 -20.12 0.62 -13.51
C ALA A 174 -20.62 2.06 -13.65
N PHE A 175 -19.89 3.06 -13.16
CA PHE A 175 -20.27 4.47 -13.29
C PHE A 175 -19.62 5.09 -14.53
N ALA A 176 -20.43 5.75 -15.35
CA ALA A 176 -19.94 6.54 -16.48
C ALA A 176 -20.90 7.68 -16.81
N LEU A 177 -20.36 8.88 -16.99
CA LEU A 177 -21.04 10.02 -17.61
C LEU A 177 -20.49 10.25 -19.02
N TYR A 178 -21.38 10.49 -19.97
CA TYR A 178 -21.03 10.73 -21.38
C TYR A 178 -21.42 12.14 -21.79
N PHE A 179 -20.52 12.80 -22.51
CA PHE A 179 -20.72 14.15 -23.03
C PHE A 179 -20.37 14.21 -24.50
N ASP A 180 -21.30 14.70 -25.33
CA ASP A 180 -21.08 14.85 -26.77
C ASP A 180 -20.13 16.02 -27.11
N ASN A 181 -20.02 17.01 -26.21
CA ASN A 181 -19.20 18.19 -26.38
C ASN A 181 -18.58 18.66 -25.05
N ALA A 182 -17.63 19.59 -25.13
CA ALA A 182 -16.81 20.03 -23.99
C ALA A 182 -17.43 21.16 -23.15
N GLU A 183 -18.56 21.74 -23.55
CA GLU A 183 -19.19 22.87 -22.85
C GLU A 183 -19.53 22.57 -21.36
N PRO A 184 -20.14 21.42 -21.00
CA PRO A 184 -20.37 21.07 -19.59
C PRO A 184 -19.10 20.74 -18.81
N LEU A 185 -17.95 20.66 -19.48
CA LEU A 185 -16.63 20.28 -18.95
C LEU A 185 -15.69 21.48 -18.81
N SER A 186 -16.24 22.69 -18.70
CA SER A 186 -15.46 23.92 -18.48
C SER A 186 -14.58 23.85 -17.22
N GLY A 187 -13.41 24.48 -17.30
CA GLY A 187 -12.41 24.53 -16.23
C GLY A 187 -11.45 23.33 -16.19
N LEU A 188 -11.83 22.19 -16.78
CA LEU A 188 -10.99 21.00 -16.83
C LEU A 188 -9.73 21.21 -17.70
N PRO A 189 -8.54 20.78 -17.23
CA PRO A 189 -7.31 20.92 -18.00
C PRO A 189 -7.28 20.02 -19.25
N GLU A 190 -6.44 20.37 -20.22
CA GLU A 190 -6.37 19.69 -21.53
C GLU A 190 -6.02 18.19 -21.41
N ASP A 191 -5.15 17.82 -20.46
CA ASP A 191 -4.78 16.42 -20.21
C ASP A 191 -5.96 15.60 -19.68
N ALA A 192 -6.75 16.15 -18.75
CA ALA A 192 -7.99 15.53 -18.28
C ALA A 192 -8.98 15.33 -19.43
N MET A 193 -9.16 16.34 -20.28
CA MET A 193 -10.03 16.26 -21.46
C MET A 193 -9.58 15.18 -22.43
N ALA A 194 -8.27 15.05 -22.66
CA ALA A 194 -7.70 14.01 -23.53
C ALA A 194 -7.93 12.60 -22.97
N ILE A 195 -7.83 12.41 -21.64
CA ILE A 195 -8.13 11.13 -20.98
C ILE A 195 -9.62 10.78 -21.15
N PHE A 196 -10.51 11.75 -20.95
CA PHE A 196 -11.95 11.50 -21.09
C PHE A 196 -12.32 11.14 -22.52
N ALA A 197 -11.66 11.75 -23.51
CA ALA A 197 -11.84 11.40 -24.92
C ALA A 197 -11.31 9.99 -25.24
N ALA A 198 -10.12 9.65 -24.74
CA ALA A 198 -9.55 8.31 -24.91
C ALA A 198 -10.43 7.23 -24.26
N ALA A 199 -10.99 7.50 -23.08
CA ALA A 199 -11.90 6.59 -22.38
C ALA A 199 -13.21 6.37 -23.16
N ALA A 200 -13.76 7.41 -23.82
CA ALA A 200 -14.91 7.25 -24.70
C ALA A 200 -14.55 6.44 -25.96
N GLN A 201 -13.39 6.74 -26.57
CA GLN A 201 -12.90 6.06 -27.77
C GLN A 201 -12.63 4.57 -27.53
N ALA A 202 -12.15 4.19 -26.34
CA ALA A 202 -11.92 2.81 -25.96
C ALA A 202 -13.22 1.96 -26.01
N GLU A 203 -14.38 2.60 -25.82
CA GLU A 203 -15.71 1.97 -25.99
C GLU A 203 -16.32 2.17 -27.38
N GLY A 204 -15.57 2.71 -28.33
CA GLY A 204 -16.08 3.04 -29.67
C GLY A 204 -17.07 4.21 -29.69
N LYS A 205 -17.07 5.08 -28.68
CA LYS A 205 -17.93 6.27 -28.59
C LYS A 205 -17.14 7.55 -28.92
N SER A 206 -17.83 8.55 -29.45
CA SER A 206 -17.31 9.92 -29.60
C SER A 206 -17.54 10.74 -28.33
N GLY A 207 -16.86 11.89 -28.22
CA GLY A 207 -17.04 12.81 -27.09
C GLY A 207 -16.15 12.43 -25.90
N TYR A 208 -16.69 12.52 -24.69
CA TYR A 208 -15.95 12.37 -23.44
C TYR A 208 -16.66 11.41 -22.48
N LYS A 209 -15.89 10.52 -21.82
CA LYS A 209 -16.34 9.62 -20.75
C LYS A 209 -15.66 10.00 -19.43
N ILE A 210 -16.47 10.27 -18.41
CA ILE A 210 -16.01 10.45 -17.03
C ILE A 210 -16.43 9.24 -16.21
N GLY A 211 -15.44 8.50 -15.67
CA GLY A 211 -15.63 7.40 -14.71
C GLY A 211 -15.23 7.79 -13.29
N LEU A 212 -15.06 6.79 -12.42
CA LEU A 212 -14.66 6.97 -11.02
C LEU A 212 -13.20 6.56 -10.73
N GLN A 213 -12.43 6.21 -11.75
CA GLN A 213 -10.99 6.00 -11.61
C GLN A 213 -10.36 7.29 -11.07
N MET A 214 -9.37 7.16 -10.18
CA MET A 214 -8.88 8.30 -9.38
C MET A 214 -8.44 9.52 -10.21
N PRO A 215 -7.75 9.38 -11.37
CA PRO A 215 -7.43 10.51 -12.22
C PRO A 215 -8.66 11.27 -12.75
N HIS A 216 -9.76 10.56 -13.06
CA HIS A 216 -11.02 11.20 -13.48
C HIS A 216 -11.67 11.94 -12.30
N TYR A 217 -11.77 11.27 -11.16
CA TYR A 217 -12.39 11.83 -9.96
C TYR A 217 -11.69 13.11 -9.50
N LEU A 218 -10.36 13.08 -9.36
CA LEU A 218 -9.58 14.24 -8.92
C LEU A 218 -9.68 15.40 -9.91
N ALA A 219 -9.59 15.13 -11.22
CA ALA A 219 -9.70 16.17 -12.24
C ALA A 219 -11.03 16.93 -12.14
N VAL A 220 -12.15 16.21 -12.00
CA VAL A 220 -13.46 16.85 -11.81
C VAL A 220 -13.50 17.65 -10.51
N MET A 221 -13.02 17.07 -9.42
CA MET A 221 -13.16 17.68 -8.09
C MET A 221 -12.32 18.93 -7.89
N GLN A 222 -11.16 19.01 -8.55
CA GLN A 222 -10.25 20.14 -8.44
C GLN A 222 -10.55 21.25 -9.46
N TYR A 223 -10.99 20.90 -10.68
CA TYR A 223 -10.96 21.85 -11.81
C TYR A 223 -12.30 22.12 -12.49
N ALA A 224 -13.30 21.24 -12.40
CA ALA A 224 -14.57 21.46 -13.09
C ALA A 224 -15.29 22.68 -12.52
N ASP A 225 -15.55 23.69 -13.37
CA ASP A 225 -16.27 24.91 -12.96
C ASP A 225 -17.76 24.60 -12.70
N ASN A 226 -18.31 23.60 -13.41
CA ASN A 226 -19.66 23.09 -13.24
C ASN A 226 -19.83 22.42 -11.85
N ARG A 227 -20.60 23.07 -10.98
CA ARG A 227 -20.83 22.61 -9.60
C ARG A 227 -21.70 21.37 -9.53
N GLU A 228 -22.70 21.27 -10.39
CA GLU A 228 -23.59 20.11 -10.48
C GLU A 228 -22.81 18.85 -10.89
N LEU A 229 -21.87 18.98 -11.84
CA LEU A 229 -20.97 17.90 -12.21
C LEU A 229 -20.10 17.45 -11.02
N ARG A 230 -19.56 18.40 -10.26
CA ARG A 230 -18.81 18.10 -9.03
C ARG A 230 -19.69 17.34 -8.03
N GLU A 231 -20.92 17.78 -7.80
CA GLU A 231 -21.85 17.10 -6.88
C GLU A 231 -22.18 15.67 -7.33
N GLU A 232 -22.48 15.47 -8.61
CA GLU A 232 -22.83 14.17 -9.18
C GLU A 232 -21.66 13.17 -9.05
N VAL A 233 -20.45 13.57 -9.46
CA VAL A 233 -19.25 12.74 -9.38
C VAL A 233 -18.84 12.49 -7.95
N TYR A 234 -18.92 13.50 -7.07
CA TYR A 234 -18.67 13.33 -5.63
C TYR A 234 -19.61 12.29 -5.03
N ARG A 235 -20.92 12.44 -5.27
CA ARG A 235 -21.94 11.53 -4.73
C ARG A 235 -21.69 10.11 -5.20
N ALA A 236 -21.46 9.90 -6.49
CA ALA A 236 -21.15 8.59 -7.05
C ALA A 236 -19.90 7.95 -6.43
N TYR A 237 -18.83 8.73 -6.23
CA TYR A 237 -17.59 8.24 -5.64
C TYR A 237 -17.77 7.81 -4.18
N VAL A 238 -18.42 8.64 -3.36
CA VAL A 238 -18.54 8.37 -1.92
C VAL A 238 -19.64 7.37 -1.56
N THR A 239 -20.50 6.99 -2.51
CA THR A 239 -21.53 5.95 -2.33
C THR A 239 -21.17 4.63 -2.99
N ARG A 240 -20.04 4.51 -3.69
CA ARG A 240 -19.66 3.26 -4.37
C ARG A 240 -19.63 2.06 -3.41
N ALA A 241 -20.01 0.90 -3.94
CA ALA A 241 -20.11 -0.37 -3.20
C ALA A 241 -21.00 -0.30 -1.96
N SER A 242 -22.06 0.51 -2.00
CA SER A 242 -23.04 0.65 -0.93
C SER A 242 -24.47 0.44 -1.42
N GLU A 243 -25.42 0.40 -0.49
CA GLU A 243 -26.85 0.34 -0.74
C GLU A 243 -27.38 1.54 -1.55
N LEU A 244 -26.62 2.64 -1.61
CA LEU A 244 -26.98 3.86 -2.33
C LEU A 244 -26.46 3.91 -3.78
N SER A 245 -25.75 2.88 -4.23
CA SER A 245 -25.17 2.78 -5.58
C SER A 245 -25.61 1.49 -6.27
N ASN A 246 -25.76 1.53 -7.61
CA ASN A 246 -26.03 0.34 -8.43
C ASN A 246 -27.16 -0.57 -7.89
N GLU A 247 -28.25 0.03 -7.39
CA GLU A 247 -29.39 -0.69 -6.79
C GLU A 247 -29.01 -1.64 -5.64
N GLY A 248 -27.91 -1.34 -4.92
CA GLY A 248 -27.37 -2.16 -3.84
C GLY A 248 -26.67 -3.44 -4.30
N ARG A 249 -26.49 -3.65 -5.61
CA ARG A 249 -25.88 -4.87 -6.18
C ARG A 249 -24.47 -5.17 -5.65
N PHE A 250 -23.73 -4.12 -5.29
CA PHE A 250 -22.34 -4.20 -4.84
C PHE A 250 -22.18 -3.78 -3.37
N ASP A 251 -23.25 -3.81 -2.58
CA ASP A 251 -23.20 -3.35 -1.19
C ASP A 251 -22.22 -4.17 -0.33
N ASN A 252 -21.22 -3.49 0.22
CA ASN A 252 -20.22 -4.03 1.12
C ASN A 252 -20.61 -3.97 2.60
N SER A 253 -21.73 -3.38 2.97
CA SER A 253 -22.18 -3.30 4.38
C SER A 253 -22.29 -4.69 5.03
N PRO A 254 -22.85 -5.73 4.38
CA PRO A 254 -22.87 -7.09 4.93
C PRO A 254 -21.48 -7.70 5.05
N ASN A 255 -20.59 -7.45 4.07
CA ASN A 255 -19.22 -7.96 4.09
C ASN A 255 -18.43 -7.38 5.27
N ILE A 256 -18.58 -6.07 5.54
CA ILE A 256 -17.95 -5.39 6.66
C ILE A 256 -18.42 -6.01 7.99
N THR A 257 -19.73 -6.09 8.21
CA THR A 257 -20.28 -6.60 9.47
C THR A 257 -19.81 -8.03 9.73
N ARG A 258 -19.90 -8.91 8.73
CA ARG A 258 -19.49 -10.30 8.90
C ARG A 258 -17.98 -10.44 9.13
N ARG A 259 -17.15 -9.64 8.44
CA ARG A 259 -15.69 -9.63 8.70
C ARG A 259 -15.38 -9.21 10.12
N LEU A 260 -16.00 -8.16 10.64
CA LEU A 260 -15.79 -7.72 12.02
C LEU A 260 -16.16 -8.84 13.02
N GLU A 261 -17.29 -9.51 12.82
CA GLU A 261 -17.68 -10.67 13.64
C GLU A 261 -16.68 -11.82 13.57
N ILE A 262 -16.19 -12.16 12.37
CA ILE A 262 -15.18 -13.21 12.15
C ILE A 262 -13.91 -12.87 12.91
N THR A 263 -13.39 -11.66 12.74
CA THR A 263 -12.14 -11.24 13.39
C THR A 263 -12.23 -11.24 14.92
N LEU A 264 -13.40 -10.90 15.48
CA LEU A 264 -13.63 -11.03 16.93
C LEU A 264 -13.69 -12.49 17.39
N GLN A 265 -14.28 -13.39 16.59
CA GLN A 265 -14.32 -14.82 16.89
C GLN A 265 -12.92 -15.44 16.85
N GLU A 266 -12.13 -15.12 15.81
CA GLU A 266 -10.74 -15.54 15.67
C GLU A 266 -9.90 -15.10 16.87
N ALA A 267 -9.99 -13.83 17.26
CA ALA A 267 -9.30 -13.29 18.43
C ALA A 267 -9.66 -14.06 19.72
N LYS A 268 -10.95 -14.30 19.96
CA LYS A 268 -11.44 -15.03 21.14
C LYS A 268 -10.98 -16.48 21.15
N LEU A 269 -10.94 -17.15 20.00
CA LEU A 269 -10.44 -18.52 19.89
C LEU A 269 -8.97 -18.58 20.33
N LEU A 270 -8.17 -17.61 19.91
CA LEU A 270 -6.74 -17.49 20.23
C LEU A 270 -6.45 -16.89 21.62
N GLY A 271 -7.48 -16.54 22.39
CA GLY A 271 -7.34 -16.05 23.76
C GLY A 271 -7.14 -14.53 23.92
N TYR A 272 -7.33 -13.75 22.85
CA TYR A 272 -7.31 -12.29 22.88
C TYR A 272 -8.72 -11.72 23.14
N ALA A 273 -8.80 -10.52 23.72
CA ALA A 273 -10.09 -9.91 24.04
C ALA A 273 -10.82 -9.39 22.79
N ASN A 274 -10.06 -8.89 21.82
CA ASN A 274 -10.52 -8.31 20.57
C ASN A 274 -9.46 -8.50 19.46
N PHE A 275 -9.83 -8.16 18.22
CA PHE A 275 -8.93 -8.34 17.09
C PHE A 275 -7.76 -7.36 17.08
N ALA A 276 -7.92 -6.15 17.64
CA ALA A 276 -6.81 -5.21 17.73
C ALA A 276 -5.64 -5.78 18.55
N GLU A 277 -5.89 -6.43 19.68
CA GLU A 277 -4.85 -7.11 20.46
C GLU A 277 -4.17 -8.24 19.67
N LEU A 278 -4.95 -9.08 18.98
CA LEU A 278 -4.41 -10.14 18.11
C LEU A 278 -3.52 -9.55 17.01
N SER A 279 -3.99 -8.48 16.36
CA SER A 279 -3.32 -7.81 15.26
C SER A 279 -2.00 -7.15 15.71
N LEU A 280 -1.90 -6.69 16.96
CA LEU A 280 -0.69 -6.08 17.50
C LEU A 280 0.38 -7.09 17.94
N ALA A 281 0.05 -8.39 18.07
CA ALA A 281 1.01 -9.43 18.48
C ALA A 281 2.22 -9.59 17.53
N THR A 282 2.16 -9.02 16.34
CA THR A 282 3.23 -9.02 15.33
C THR A 282 3.73 -7.61 14.96
N LYS A 283 3.32 -6.58 15.71
CA LYS A 283 3.66 -5.17 15.47
C LYS A 283 4.55 -4.60 16.57
N MET A 284 5.09 -3.40 16.38
CA MET A 284 5.90 -2.69 17.36
C MET A 284 5.05 -2.15 18.53
N ALA A 285 3.82 -1.68 18.26
CA ALA A 285 2.96 -1.14 19.31
C ALA A 285 2.47 -2.26 20.25
N ASP A 286 2.55 -1.99 21.55
CA ASP A 286 2.30 -2.98 22.61
C ASP A 286 0.82 -3.19 22.91
N SER A 287 -0.03 -2.20 22.64
CA SER A 287 -1.47 -2.29 22.98
C SER A 287 -2.36 -1.34 22.17
N PRO A 288 -3.67 -1.67 22.02
CA PRO A 288 -4.62 -0.76 21.36
C PRO A 288 -4.73 0.60 22.08
N ALA A 289 -4.59 0.62 23.41
CA ALA A 289 -4.63 1.85 24.19
C ALA A 289 -3.47 2.80 23.82
N GLN A 290 -2.24 2.28 23.71
CA GLN A 290 -1.08 3.05 23.27
C GLN A 290 -1.30 3.67 21.88
N VAL A 291 -1.85 2.89 20.94
CA VAL A 291 -2.16 3.39 19.59
C VAL A 291 -3.22 4.49 19.64
N LEU A 292 -4.32 4.28 20.39
CA LEU A 292 -5.38 5.28 20.51
C LEU A 292 -4.89 6.58 21.16
N ASP A 293 -4.02 6.50 22.16
CA ASP A 293 -3.42 7.66 22.81
C ASP A 293 -2.51 8.43 21.84
N PHE A 294 -1.69 7.71 21.07
CA PHE A 294 -0.86 8.29 20.01
C PHE A 294 -1.71 9.04 18.97
N LEU A 295 -2.73 8.38 18.41
CA LEU A 295 -3.60 8.97 17.38
C LEU A 295 -4.35 10.19 17.89
N ARG A 296 -4.85 10.14 19.14
CA ARG A 296 -5.55 11.27 19.76
C ARG A 296 -4.62 12.45 20.06
N ASP A 297 -3.37 12.20 20.49
CA ASP A 297 -2.39 13.27 20.71
C ASP A 297 -2.07 13.98 19.38
N LEU A 298 -1.81 13.22 18.32
CA LEU A 298 -1.55 13.79 16.99
C LEU A 298 -2.77 14.56 16.45
N ALA A 299 -3.98 13.99 16.57
CA ALA A 299 -5.22 14.68 16.20
C ALA A 299 -5.41 15.99 16.97
N LYS A 300 -5.15 15.98 18.28
CA LYS A 300 -5.25 17.18 19.14
C LYS A 300 -4.28 18.28 18.71
N ARG A 301 -3.06 17.92 18.31
CA ARG A 301 -2.04 18.88 17.81
C ARG A 301 -2.40 19.44 16.43
N ALA A 302 -2.93 18.61 15.54
CA ALA A 302 -3.26 18.99 14.16
C ALA A 302 -4.58 19.78 14.04
N LYS A 303 -5.56 19.52 14.92
CA LYS A 303 -6.92 20.07 14.80
C LYS A 303 -7.01 21.60 14.75
N PRO A 304 -6.27 22.38 15.57
CA PRO A 304 -6.28 23.84 15.45
C PRO A 304 -5.84 24.34 14.08
N PHE A 305 -4.86 23.69 13.45
CA PHE A 305 -4.42 24.03 12.09
C PHE A 305 -5.47 23.61 11.06
N ALA A 306 -6.11 22.46 11.24
CA ALA A 306 -7.20 22.00 10.38
C ALA A 306 -8.41 22.95 10.39
N GLU A 307 -8.73 23.52 11.56
CA GLU A 307 -9.81 24.51 11.70
C GLU A 307 -9.46 25.81 10.96
N GLN A 308 -8.21 26.26 11.03
CA GLN A 308 -7.72 27.43 10.28
C GLN A 308 -7.74 27.18 8.76
N ASP A 309 -7.24 26.03 8.33
CA ASP A 309 -7.25 25.59 6.94
C ASP A 309 -8.68 25.60 6.38
N PHE A 310 -9.62 24.97 7.09
CA PHE A 310 -11.01 24.89 6.67
C PHE A 310 -11.68 26.27 6.64
N ALA A 311 -11.45 27.11 7.65
CA ALA A 311 -11.97 28.48 7.67
C ALA A 311 -11.45 29.32 6.50
N ALA A 312 -10.18 29.16 6.12
CA ALA A 312 -9.59 29.84 4.96
C ALA A 312 -10.26 29.40 3.65
N VAL A 313 -10.52 28.11 3.46
CA VAL A 313 -11.25 27.60 2.27
C VAL A 313 -12.66 28.13 2.23
N GLN A 314 -13.37 28.10 3.36
CA GLN A 314 -14.73 28.60 3.43
C GLN A 314 -14.81 30.10 3.14
N ALA A 315 -13.88 30.89 3.68
CA ALA A 315 -13.80 32.32 3.37
C ALA A 315 -13.52 32.56 1.89
N PHE A 316 -12.55 31.87 1.31
CA PHE A 316 -12.23 32.01 -0.11
C PHE A 316 -13.41 31.60 -1.02
N ALA A 317 -14.09 30.51 -0.70
CA ALA A 317 -15.26 30.05 -1.42
C ALA A 317 -16.39 31.10 -1.43
N ARG A 318 -16.66 31.73 -0.28
CA ARG A 318 -17.68 32.79 -0.19
C ARG A 318 -17.25 34.08 -0.87
N ASP A 319 -16.06 34.58 -0.51
CA ASP A 319 -15.65 35.95 -0.80
C ASP A 319 -15.12 36.11 -2.23
N THR A 320 -14.57 35.02 -2.82
CA THR A 320 -13.96 35.04 -4.16
C THR A 320 -14.73 34.21 -5.18
N LEU A 321 -15.25 33.03 -4.79
CA LEU A 321 -15.95 32.13 -5.71
C LEU A 321 -17.49 32.29 -5.68
N ALA A 322 -18.01 33.17 -4.81
CA ALA A 322 -19.45 33.36 -4.61
C ALA A 322 -20.22 32.08 -4.23
N ILE A 323 -19.57 31.14 -3.55
CA ILE A 323 -20.16 29.91 -3.01
C ILE A 323 -20.46 30.17 -1.52
N GLU A 324 -21.68 30.64 -1.21
CA GLU A 324 -22.06 31.05 0.16
C GLU A 324 -21.98 29.90 1.18
N ASN A 325 -22.36 28.69 0.76
CA ASN A 325 -22.41 27.50 1.61
C ASN A 325 -21.63 26.33 0.95
N PRO A 326 -20.29 26.37 0.97
CA PRO A 326 -19.47 25.36 0.31
C PRO A 326 -19.75 23.98 0.92
N GLN A 327 -20.10 23.03 0.06
CA GLN A 327 -20.34 21.65 0.41
C GLN A 327 -19.07 20.82 0.22
N PRO A 328 -19.01 19.57 0.70
CA PRO A 328 -17.83 18.71 0.52
C PRO A 328 -17.32 18.57 -0.93
N TRP A 329 -18.22 18.62 -1.93
CA TRP A 329 -17.88 18.61 -3.36
C TRP A 329 -17.38 19.97 -3.91
N ASP A 330 -17.44 21.03 -3.11
CA ASP A 330 -16.86 22.34 -3.44
C ASP A 330 -15.47 22.51 -2.85
N LEU A 331 -15.08 21.71 -1.84
CA LEU A 331 -13.86 21.97 -1.06
C LEU A 331 -12.59 21.77 -1.87
N ALA A 332 -12.47 20.69 -2.64
CA ALA A 332 -11.28 20.46 -3.48
C ALA A 332 -11.10 21.56 -4.53
N TYR A 333 -12.19 21.98 -5.18
CA TYR A 333 -12.22 23.08 -6.14
C TYR A 333 -11.82 24.41 -5.48
N ALA A 334 -12.43 24.75 -4.35
CA ALA A 334 -12.13 25.98 -3.63
C ALA A 334 -10.70 25.99 -3.07
N SER A 335 -10.21 24.87 -2.56
CA SER A 335 -8.82 24.69 -2.13
C SER A 335 -7.85 24.90 -3.28
N GLU A 336 -8.14 24.38 -4.47
CA GLU A 336 -7.26 24.57 -5.62
C GLU A 336 -7.20 26.02 -6.07
N LYS A 337 -8.36 26.69 -6.19
CA LYS A 337 -8.41 28.12 -6.53
C LYS A 337 -7.75 29.00 -5.44
N LEU A 338 -7.92 28.66 -4.16
CA LEU A 338 -7.25 29.34 -3.04
C LEU A 338 -5.73 29.17 -3.12
N ARG A 339 -5.26 27.95 -3.40
CA ARG A 339 -3.83 27.65 -3.56
C ARG A 339 -3.21 28.46 -4.70
N GLN A 340 -3.87 28.50 -5.85
CA GLN A 340 -3.46 29.31 -6.99
C GLN A 340 -3.37 30.80 -6.65
N ALA A 341 -4.41 31.34 -6.00
CA ALA A 341 -4.45 32.74 -5.60
C ALA A 341 -3.37 33.11 -4.56
N LYS A 342 -3.13 32.25 -3.57
CA LYS A 342 -2.22 32.52 -2.45
C LYS A 342 -0.75 32.41 -2.85
N TYR A 343 -0.39 31.45 -3.69
CA TYR A 343 1.02 31.13 -3.97
C TYR A 343 1.45 31.47 -5.41
N SER A 344 0.54 31.94 -6.27
CA SER A 344 0.81 32.12 -7.71
C SER A 344 1.43 30.87 -8.34
N PHE A 345 0.90 29.71 -7.94
CA PHE A 345 1.39 28.36 -8.19
C PHE A 345 0.27 27.56 -8.82
N SER A 346 0.57 26.78 -9.86
CA SER A 346 -0.37 25.84 -10.47
C SER A 346 0.25 24.46 -10.59
N GLU A 347 -0.42 23.43 -10.08
CA GLU A 347 0.02 22.05 -10.28
C GLU A 347 0.08 21.67 -11.75
N THR A 348 -0.83 22.22 -12.56
CA THR A 348 -0.84 21.95 -14.01
C THR A 348 0.39 22.57 -14.69
N GLU A 349 0.86 23.74 -14.24
CA GLU A 349 2.12 24.34 -14.70
C GLU A 349 3.33 23.49 -14.28
N VAL A 350 3.37 23.04 -13.02
CA VAL A 350 4.48 22.22 -12.52
C VAL A 350 4.55 20.85 -13.19
N LYS A 351 3.40 20.21 -13.45
CA LYS A 351 3.32 18.93 -14.17
C LYS A 351 4.01 18.97 -15.54
N LYS A 352 4.01 20.13 -16.22
CA LYS A 352 4.70 20.33 -17.51
C LYS A 352 6.19 20.11 -17.47
N TYR A 353 6.80 20.03 -16.28
CA TYR A 353 8.22 19.79 -16.11
C TYR A 353 8.56 18.32 -15.88
N PHE A 354 7.61 17.41 -15.67
CA PHE A 354 7.95 16.08 -15.17
C PHE A 354 7.55 14.93 -16.10
N PRO A 355 8.24 14.75 -17.23
CA PRO A 355 8.01 13.58 -18.07
C PRO A 355 8.52 12.31 -17.35
N VAL A 356 7.75 11.22 -17.43
CA VAL A 356 8.00 10.01 -16.63
C VAL A 356 9.42 9.44 -16.82
N SER A 357 10.00 9.53 -18.02
CA SER A 357 11.37 9.10 -18.30
C SER A 357 12.41 9.88 -17.49
N LYS A 358 12.25 11.20 -17.35
CA LYS A 358 13.15 12.05 -16.55
C LYS A 358 12.95 11.84 -15.07
N VAL A 359 11.71 11.66 -14.63
CA VAL A 359 11.41 11.33 -13.23
C VAL A 359 12.09 10.02 -12.83
N LEU A 360 11.96 8.97 -13.65
CA LEU A 360 12.62 7.68 -13.38
C LEU A 360 14.15 7.80 -13.36
N LEU A 361 14.74 8.54 -14.31
CA LEU A 361 16.19 8.78 -14.30
C LEU A 361 16.65 9.52 -13.03
N GLY A 362 15.90 10.53 -12.58
CA GLY A 362 16.21 11.25 -11.35
C GLY A 362 16.01 10.39 -10.10
N LEU A 363 14.98 9.55 -10.05
CA LEU A 363 14.79 8.54 -9.00
C LEU A 363 16.00 7.61 -8.92
N PHE A 364 16.43 7.03 -10.04
CA PHE A 364 17.60 6.14 -10.09
C PHE A 364 18.89 6.86 -9.69
N ALA A 365 19.07 8.11 -10.10
CA ALA A 365 20.22 8.92 -9.69
C ALA A 365 20.24 9.16 -8.16
N GLN A 366 19.07 9.42 -7.55
CA GLN A 366 18.96 9.58 -6.11
C GLN A 366 19.27 8.28 -5.36
N ILE A 367 18.75 7.14 -5.84
CA ILE A 367 19.05 5.82 -5.27
C ILE A 367 20.54 5.49 -5.38
N LYS A 368 21.16 5.82 -6.52
CA LYS A 368 22.62 5.68 -6.69
C LYS A 368 23.40 6.54 -5.71
N ARG A 369 22.97 7.78 -5.47
CA ARG A 369 23.61 8.69 -4.50
C ARG A 369 23.53 8.16 -3.07
N LEU A 370 22.40 7.57 -2.69
CA LEU A 370 22.18 7.06 -1.33
C LEU A 370 22.86 5.70 -1.10
N TYR A 371 22.80 4.80 -2.09
CA TYR A 371 23.09 3.37 -1.89
C TYR A 371 24.07 2.77 -2.91
N GLY A 372 24.51 3.54 -3.91
CA GLY A 372 25.46 3.07 -4.93
C GLY A 372 24.88 2.01 -5.88
N VAL A 373 23.56 2.03 -6.11
CA VAL A 373 22.85 1.05 -6.94
C VAL A 373 22.53 1.63 -8.32
N ASP A 374 22.79 0.86 -9.36
CA ASP A 374 22.54 1.17 -10.76
C ASP A 374 21.32 0.39 -11.28
N PHE A 375 20.50 1.03 -12.11
CA PHE A 375 19.33 0.44 -12.77
C PHE A 375 19.57 0.32 -14.27
N THR A 376 19.28 -0.85 -14.82
CA THR A 376 19.36 -1.12 -16.27
C THR A 376 18.03 -1.67 -16.76
N GLU A 377 17.40 -0.97 -17.71
CA GLU A 377 16.16 -1.45 -18.32
C GLU A 377 16.42 -2.69 -19.18
N LYS A 378 15.54 -3.67 -19.08
CA LYS A 378 15.62 -4.92 -19.84
C LYS A 378 14.23 -5.34 -20.31
N THR A 379 14.14 -5.83 -21.53
CA THR A 379 12.90 -6.41 -22.06
C THR A 379 12.72 -7.84 -21.51
N VAL A 380 11.62 -8.05 -20.80
CA VAL A 380 11.21 -9.34 -20.24
C VAL A 380 9.72 -9.56 -20.55
N PRO A 381 9.19 -10.79 -20.41
CA PRO A 381 7.75 -11.01 -20.50
C PRO A 381 6.96 -10.21 -19.45
N VAL A 382 5.87 -9.58 -19.89
CA VAL A 382 5.02 -8.70 -19.06
C VAL A 382 3.54 -8.98 -19.32
N TRP A 383 2.68 -8.58 -18.38
CA TRP A 383 1.22 -8.72 -18.48
C TRP A 383 0.53 -7.59 -19.26
N HIS A 384 1.20 -6.44 -19.39
CA HIS A 384 0.68 -5.27 -20.09
C HIS A 384 1.83 -4.51 -20.79
N PRO A 385 1.63 -3.96 -22.00
CA PRO A 385 2.69 -3.31 -22.78
C PRO A 385 3.33 -2.09 -22.10
N ASP A 386 2.62 -1.44 -21.17
CA ASP A 386 3.15 -0.29 -20.42
C ASP A 386 4.08 -0.68 -19.25
N VAL A 387 4.20 -1.98 -18.95
CA VAL A 387 5.05 -2.45 -17.85
C VAL A 387 6.51 -2.38 -18.27
N ARG A 388 7.33 -1.75 -17.44
CA ARG A 388 8.78 -1.65 -17.63
C ARG A 388 9.49 -2.51 -16.61
N TYR A 389 10.64 -3.08 -16.96
CA TYR A 389 11.44 -3.90 -16.06
C TYR A 389 12.87 -3.39 -15.99
N PHE A 390 13.39 -3.32 -14.76
CA PHE A 390 14.75 -2.87 -14.48
C PHE A 390 15.50 -3.90 -13.66
N GLU A 391 16.71 -4.27 -14.10
CA GLU A 391 17.68 -5.00 -13.30
C GLU A 391 18.48 -4.02 -12.43
N LEU A 392 18.72 -4.41 -11.19
CA LEU A 392 19.54 -3.65 -10.24
C LEU A 392 20.92 -4.28 -10.16
N SER A 393 21.94 -3.42 -10.13
CA SER A 393 23.32 -3.84 -9.90
C SER A 393 24.05 -2.93 -8.92
N GLN A 394 25.02 -3.49 -8.21
CA GLN A 394 25.91 -2.73 -7.34
C GLN A 394 27.34 -3.20 -7.58
N ASN A 395 28.25 -2.27 -7.88
CA ASN A 395 29.64 -2.56 -8.26
C ASN A 395 29.75 -3.60 -9.40
N GLY A 396 28.80 -3.58 -10.35
CA GLY A 396 28.73 -4.50 -11.48
C GLY A 396 28.15 -5.89 -11.18
N ALA A 397 27.80 -6.19 -9.92
CA ALA A 397 27.10 -7.42 -9.56
C ALA A 397 25.59 -7.23 -9.57
N HIS A 398 24.85 -8.15 -10.19
CA HIS A 398 23.38 -8.15 -10.17
C HIS A 398 22.86 -8.43 -8.75
N ILE A 399 21.91 -7.62 -8.28
CA ILE A 399 21.35 -7.71 -6.91
C ILE A 399 19.83 -7.88 -6.86
N GLY A 400 19.11 -7.76 -7.99
CA GLY A 400 17.66 -7.95 -8.03
C GLY A 400 17.00 -7.32 -9.26
N GLY A 401 15.67 -7.29 -9.29
CA GLY A 401 14.92 -6.64 -10.37
C GLY A 401 13.56 -6.11 -9.95
N VAL A 402 13.00 -5.19 -10.74
CA VAL A 402 11.70 -4.57 -10.45
C VAL A 402 10.88 -4.39 -11.72
N TYR A 403 9.62 -4.84 -11.68
CA TYR A 403 8.59 -4.47 -12.64
C TYR A 403 7.90 -3.18 -12.18
N MET A 404 7.71 -2.22 -13.08
CA MET A 404 7.01 -0.96 -12.83
C MET A 404 5.78 -0.84 -13.72
N ASP A 405 4.59 -0.78 -13.12
CA ASP A 405 3.29 -0.65 -13.78
C ASP A 405 2.56 0.61 -13.30
N LEU A 406 2.79 1.72 -14.00
CA LEU A 406 2.54 3.05 -13.45
C LEU A 406 1.12 3.59 -13.68
N TYR A 407 0.40 3.13 -14.70
CA TYR A 407 -0.80 3.83 -15.18
C TYR A 407 -2.12 3.19 -14.73
N ALA A 408 -3.13 4.04 -14.54
CA ALA A 408 -4.51 3.61 -14.29
C ALA A 408 -5.18 3.05 -15.55
N ARG A 409 -6.00 2.01 -15.38
CA ARG A 409 -6.81 1.38 -16.45
C ARG A 409 -7.95 0.55 -15.85
N GLU A 410 -8.94 0.24 -16.68
CA GLU A 410 -10.01 -0.71 -16.33
C GLU A 410 -9.42 -2.11 -16.04
N GLY A 411 -10.01 -2.84 -15.10
CA GLY A 411 -9.50 -4.15 -14.67
C GLY A 411 -8.22 -4.10 -13.81
N LYS A 412 -7.72 -2.92 -13.44
CA LYS A 412 -6.62 -2.74 -12.48
C LYS A 412 -7.17 -2.15 -11.18
N ARG A 413 -6.78 -2.75 -10.05
CA ARG A 413 -7.12 -2.24 -8.72
C ARG A 413 -6.57 -0.81 -8.54
N GLY A 414 -7.37 0.08 -7.98
CA GLY A 414 -6.95 1.45 -7.65
C GLY A 414 -5.91 1.53 -6.52
N GLY A 415 -5.30 2.71 -6.35
CA GLY A 415 -4.26 2.97 -5.34
C GLY A 415 -2.84 2.82 -5.88
N ALA A 416 -1.86 2.68 -4.99
CA ALA A 416 -0.49 2.29 -5.31
C ALA A 416 -0.04 1.24 -4.30
N TRP A 417 0.87 0.35 -4.69
CA TRP A 417 1.45 -0.65 -3.81
C TRP A 417 2.72 -1.25 -4.38
N MET A 418 3.54 -1.79 -3.48
CA MET A 418 4.62 -2.72 -3.78
C MET A 418 4.20 -4.14 -3.40
N ASN A 419 4.59 -5.13 -4.20
CA ASN A 419 4.52 -6.55 -3.81
C ASN A 419 5.73 -7.29 -4.37
N ASP A 420 6.05 -8.49 -3.88
CA ASP A 420 7.17 -9.27 -4.40
C ASP A 420 6.75 -10.44 -5.32
N TYR A 421 7.67 -10.80 -6.23
CA TYR A 421 7.60 -12.07 -6.98
C TYR A 421 8.39 -13.18 -6.26
N LYS A 422 9.54 -12.80 -5.71
CA LYS A 422 10.43 -13.66 -4.94
C LYS A 422 11.31 -12.80 -4.02
N GLY A 423 11.57 -13.31 -2.82
CA GLY A 423 12.51 -12.72 -1.87
C GLY A 423 13.96 -13.17 -2.09
N ARG A 424 14.89 -12.43 -1.47
CA ARG A 424 16.29 -12.83 -1.42
C ARG A 424 16.44 -14.06 -0.52
N ARG A 425 17.14 -15.08 -1.00
CA ARG A 425 17.38 -16.31 -0.23
C ARG A 425 18.66 -17.01 -0.64
N ARG A 426 19.40 -17.61 0.30
CA ARG A 426 20.44 -18.59 -0.03
C ARG A 426 19.86 -20.00 -0.06
N LEU A 427 19.98 -20.66 -1.21
CA LEU A 427 19.50 -22.01 -1.42
C LEU A 427 20.46 -23.04 -0.79
N PRO A 428 19.99 -24.27 -0.47
CA PRO A 428 20.84 -25.32 0.12
C PRO A 428 22.09 -25.69 -0.72
N ASN A 429 22.04 -25.45 -2.03
CA ASN A 429 23.18 -25.66 -2.94
C ASN A 429 24.21 -24.50 -2.92
N GLY A 430 24.00 -23.48 -2.08
CA GLY A 430 24.86 -22.29 -1.93
C GLY A 430 24.52 -21.15 -2.89
N GLN A 431 23.64 -21.38 -3.88
CA GLN A 431 23.22 -20.35 -4.84
C GLN A 431 22.41 -19.25 -4.12
N LEU A 432 22.70 -18.00 -4.46
CA LEU A 432 21.90 -16.86 -4.02
C LEU A 432 20.76 -16.62 -5.01
N GLN A 433 19.53 -16.66 -4.52
CA GLN A 433 18.35 -16.17 -5.22
C GLN A 433 18.24 -14.66 -5.00
N SER A 434 18.29 -13.88 -6.09
CA SER A 434 18.05 -12.44 -6.03
C SER A 434 16.55 -12.13 -5.90
N PRO A 435 16.19 -11.05 -5.18
CA PRO A 435 14.81 -10.60 -5.03
C PRO A 435 14.28 -9.94 -6.32
N THR A 436 12.97 -10.08 -6.54
CA THR A 436 12.24 -9.36 -7.60
C THR A 436 10.97 -8.74 -7.04
N ALA A 437 10.72 -7.47 -7.35
CA ALA A 437 9.54 -6.71 -6.91
C ALA A 437 8.60 -6.34 -8.07
N TYR A 438 7.33 -6.11 -7.74
CA TYR A 438 6.34 -5.39 -8.51
C TYR A 438 6.07 -4.04 -7.84
N LEU A 439 6.20 -2.96 -8.58
CA LEU A 439 5.82 -1.61 -8.18
C LEU A 439 4.64 -1.18 -9.04
N VAL A 440 3.50 -0.92 -8.41
CA VAL A 440 2.25 -0.64 -9.12
C VAL A 440 1.67 0.70 -8.65
N CYS A 441 1.39 1.59 -9.60
CA CYS A 441 0.73 2.87 -9.36
C CYS A 441 -0.51 3.03 -10.26
N ASN A 442 -1.28 4.10 -10.08
CA ASN A 442 -2.45 4.43 -10.89
C ASN A 442 -2.38 5.88 -11.40
N PHE A 443 -1.24 6.25 -11.99
CA PHE A 443 -0.99 7.56 -12.56
C PHE A 443 -1.79 7.78 -13.83
N THR A 444 -1.85 9.06 -14.21
CA THR A 444 -2.39 9.50 -15.48
C THR A 444 -1.68 8.80 -16.65
N PRO A 445 -2.38 8.04 -17.51
CA PRO A 445 -1.78 7.40 -18.67
C PRO A 445 -1.32 8.43 -19.71
N PRO A 446 -0.38 8.06 -20.61
CA PRO A 446 -0.02 8.89 -21.75
C PRO A 446 -1.23 9.14 -22.66
N ALA A 447 -1.36 10.36 -23.19
CA ALA A 447 -2.46 10.76 -24.05
C ALA A 447 -1.95 11.45 -25.32
N ALA A 448 -2.72 11.33 -26.42
CA ALA A 448 -2.44 11.99 -27.70
C ALA A 448 -1.01 11.78 -28.26
N GLY A 449 -0.41 10.60 -28.00
CA GLY A 449 0.94 10.26 -28.46
C GLY A 449 2.08 11.00 -27.73
N LYS A 450 1.77 11.74 -26.66
CA LYS A 450 2.76 12.38 -25.79
C LYS A 450 3.11 11.44 -24.64
N GLU A 451 4.35 11.56 -24.16
CA GLU A 451 4.80 10.90 -22.95
C GLU A 451 3.98 11.37 -21.74
N ALA A 452 3.67 10.46 -20.81
CA ALA A 452 2.99 10.79 -19.57
C ALA A 452 3.83 11.75 -18.73
N ARG A 453 3.16 12.74 -18.14
CA ARG A 453 3.75 13.68 -17.20
C ARG A 453 3.13 13.49 -15.83
N LEU A 454 3.96 13.51 -14.80
CA LEU A 454 3.55 13.25 -13.43
C LEU A 454 3.31 14.56 -12.68
N SER A 455 2.23 14.63 -11.90
CA SER A 455 2.10 15.66 -10.86
C SER A 455 3.16 15.43 -9.77
N HIS A 456 3.37 16.44 -8.92
CA HIS A 456 4.28 16.28 -7.78
C HIS A 456 3.81 15.18 -6.81
N ASP A 457 2.51 15.05 -6.57
CA ASP A 457 1.91 13.96 -5.78
C ASP A 457 2.13 12.56 -6.40
N GLU A 458 2.07 12.45 -7.73
CA GLU A 458 2.39 11.20 -8.42
C GLU A 458 3.89 10.86 -8.27
N ILE A 459 4.79 11.86 -8.25
CA ILE A 459 6.22 11.66 -7.97
C ILE A 459 6.45 11.25 -6.51
N LEU A 460 5.77 11.87 -5.55
CA LEU A 460 5.75 11.45 -4.14
C LEU A 460 5.34 9.97 -4.02
N THR A 461 4.24 9.60 -4.66
CA THR A 461 3.74 8.21 -4.68
C THR A 461 4.76 7.25 -5.29
N LEU A 462 5.42 7.62 -6.38
CA LEU A 462 6.47 6.78 -6.98
C LEU A 462 7.64 6.57 -6.03
N PHE A 463 8.06 7.61 -5.31
CA PHE A 463 9.13 7.53 -4.30
C PHE A 463 8.70 6.66 -3.11
N HIS A 464 7.45 6.80 -2.66
CA HIS A 464 6.84 5.99 -1.61
C HIS A 464 6.94 4.50 -1.95
N GLU A 465 6.38 4.08 -3.09
CA GLU A 465 6.41 2.67 -3.48
C GLU A 465 7.82 2.15 -3.76
N THR A 466 8.71 3.03 -4.24
CA THR A 466 10.12 2.68 -4.42
C THR A 466 10.80 2.45 -3.07
N GLY A 467 10.45 3.17 -2.01
CA GLY A 467 11.01 2.93 -0.67
C GLY A 467 10.67 1.54 -0.14
N HIS A 468 9.42 1.07 -0.32
CA HIS A 468 9.08 -0.34 -0.08
C HIS A 468 9.91 -1.28 -0.95
N GLY A 469 9.99 -0.99 -2.26
CA GLY A 469 10.79 -1.74 -3.22
C GLY A 469 12.25 -1.88 -2.79
N LEU A 470 12.86 -0.81 -2.30
CA LEU A 470 14.25 -0.79 -1.83
C LEU A 470 14.43 -1.61 -0.55
N HIS A 471 13.46 -1.60 0.36
CA HIS A 471 13.51 -2.45 1.55
C HIS A 471 13.58 -3.94 1.18
N HIS A 472 12.81 -4.34 0.15
CA HIS A 472 12.88 -5.69 -0.39
C HIS A 472 14.16 -5.98 -1.17
N LEU A 473 14.52 -5.09 -2.09
CA LEU A 473 15.58 -5.32 -3.08
C LEU A 473 16.99 -5.16 -2.51
N LEU A 474 17.18 -4.31 -1.50
CA LEU A 474 18.50 -4.02 -0.91
C LEU A 474 18.80 -4.82 0.35
N THR A 475 17.93 -5.78 0.70
CA THR A 475 18.18 -6.67 1.83
C THR A 475 19.46 -7.49 1.64
N GLN A 476 20.20 -7.69 2.73
CA GLN A 476 21.35 -8.57 2.79
C GLN A 476 21.05 -9.86 3.57
N VAL A 477 19.81 -10.03 4.02
CA VAL A 477 19.35 -11.23 4.71
C VAL A 477 19.12 -12.35 3.70
N ASP A 478 19.76 -13.47 3.92
CA ASP A 478 19.69 -14.65 3.06
C ASP A 478 18.61 -15.66 3.51
N GLU A 479 17.90 -15.37 4.60
CA GLU A 479 16.84 -16.21 5.18
C GLU A 479 15.46 -15.68 4.80
N LEU A 480 14.73 -16.40 3.94
CA LEU A 480 13.55 -15.89 3.23
C LEU A 480 12.46 -15.35 4.16
N GLY A 481 12.18 -16.05 5.27
CA GLY A 481 11.12 -15.67 6.21
C GLY A 481 11.36 -14.36 6.96
N VAL A 482 12.58 -13.81 6.90
CA VAL A 482 12.97 -12.53 7.52
C VAL A 482 13.76 -11.64 6.55
N SER A 483 13.65 -11.92 5.26
CA SER A 483 14.38 -11.24 4.18
C SER A 483 13.52 -10.18 3.50
N GLY A 484 14.13 -9.05 3.16
CA GLY A 484 13.41 -7.92 2.57
C GLY A 484 12.37 -7.38 3.55
N ILE A 485 11.13 -7.30 3.09
CA ILE A 485 10.00 -6.87 3.93
C ILE A 485 9.40 -8.00 4.78
N ASN A 486 9.82 -9.26 4.59
CA ASN A 486 9.30 -10.38 5.37
C ASN A 486 9.76 -10.29 6.82
N GLY A 487 8.83 -10.55 7.75
CA GLY A 487 9.10 -10.55 9.19
C GLY A 487 9.31 -9.16 9.80
N VAL A 488 9.23 -8.08 9.01
CA VAL A 488 9.23 -6.70 9.52
C VAL A 488 7.88 -6.40 10.17
N GLU A 489 7.91 -5.72 11.31
CA GLU A 489 6.68 -5.29 11.99
C GLU A 489 5.86 -4.33 11.11
N TRP A 490 4.54 -4.57 11.01
CA TRP A 490 3.68 -3.88 10.04
C TRP A 490 3.54 -2.37 10.27
N ASP A 491 3.78 -1.88 11.48
CA ASP A 491 3.83 -0.46 11.86
C ASP A 491 5.20 0.20 11.64
N ALA A 492 6.18 -0.55 11.15
CA ALA A 492 7.47 -0.05 10.67
C ALA A 492 7.65 -0.17 9.15
N VAL A 493 6.84 -0.99 8.46
CA VAL A 493 7.02 -1.27 7.02
C VAL A 493 6.93 -0.01 6.15
N GLU A 494 6.21 1.01 6.63
CA GLU A 494 6.01 2.31 6.00
C GLU A 494 7.18 3.30 6.22
N LEU A 495 8.16 2.96 7.07
CA LEU A 495 9.30 3.85 7.33
C LEU A 495 10.11 4.09 6.03
N PRO A 496 10.59 3.05 5.31
CA PRO A 496 11.34 3.27 4.08
C PRO A 496 10.57 3.97 2.96
N SER A 497 9.27 3.72 2.83
CA SER A 497 8.42 4.34 1.80
C SER A 497 8.31 5.84 2.04
N GLN A 498 7.81 6.24 3.20
CA GLN A 498 7.67 7.64 3.56
C GLN A 498 9.01 8.36 3.69
N PHE A 499 10.09 7.66 4.05
CA PHE A 499 11.42 8.24 4.09
C PHE A 499 11.83 8.78 2.72
N MET A 500 11.61 7.99 1.66
CA MET A 500 11.97 8.37 0.30
C MET A 500 11.21 9.61 -0.20
N GLU A 501 9.97 9.83 0.25
CA GLU A 501 9.17 11.01 -0.12
C GLU A 501 9.84 12.34 0.24
N ASN A 502 10.70 12.38 1.25
CA ASN A 502 11.35 13.63 1.66
C ASN A 502 12.29 14.19 0.58
N PHE A 503 12.93 13.34 -0.23
CA PHE A 503 13.90 13.76 -1.24
C PHE A 503 13.25 14.52 -2.41
N VAL A 504 11.95 14.32 -2.67
CA VAL A 504 11.26 15.07 -3.73
C VAL A 504 10.90 16.49 -3.31
N TRP A 505 11.33 16.91 -2.12
CA TRP A 505 11.31 18.31 -1.68
C TRP A 505 12.72 18.94 -1.66
N GLU A 506 13.74 18.26 -2.18
CA GLU A 506 15.06 18.85 -2.42
C GLU A 506 15.13 19.43 -3.85
N TYR A 507 15.55 20.70 -3.98
CA TYR A 507 15.60 21.36 -5.29
C TYR A 507 16.49 20.61 -6.29
N ASP A 508 17.70 20.22 -5.89
CA ASP A 508 18.65 19.55 -6.77
C ASP A 508 18.11 18.20 -7.29
N VAL A 509 17.32 17.50 -6.46
CA VAL A 509 16.68 16.23 -6.80
C VAL A 509 15.57 16.46 -7.83
N LEU A 510 14.59 17.34 -7.53
CA LEU A 510 13.50 17.63 -8.46
C LEU A 510 13.99 18.26 -9.77
N ARG A 511 14.97 19.16 -9.71
CA ARG A 511 15.56 19.77 -10.90
C ARG A 511 16.16 18.69 -11.82
N GLY A 512 16.81 17.67 -11.24
CA GLY A 512 17.34 16.53 -11.99
C GLY A 512 16.27 15.65 -12.66
N MET A 513 15.03 15.71 -12.18
CA MET A 513 13.87 14.99 -12.74
C MET A 513 13.10 15.80 -13.79
N SER A 514 13.51 17.05 -14.03
CA SER A 514 12.68 18.02 -14.75
C SER A 514 13.13 18.31 -16.18
N GLU A 515 12.16 18.41 -17.09
CA GLU A 515 12.27 18.89 -18.46
C GLU A 515 10.90 19.42 -18.94
N HIS A 516 10.83 20.74 -19.19
CA HIS A 516 9.60 21.41 -19.64
C HIS A 516 9.17 20.96 -21.04
N GLU A 517 7.87 20.77 -21.24
CA GLU A 517 7.31 20.23 -22.48
C GLU A 517 7.62 21.01 -23.76
N ASP A 518 7.64 22.34 -23.69
CA ASP A 518 7.78 23.17 -24.89
C ASP A 518 9.23 23.50 -25.26
N ASN A 519 10.11 23.57 -24.27
CA ASN A 519 11.44 24.18 -24.44
C ASN A 519 12.59 23.38 -23.80
N GLY A 520 12.28 22.26 -23.12
CA GLY A 520 13.27 21.42 -22.46
C GLY A 520 13.98 22.04 -21.25
N ALA A 521 13.51 23.20 -20.75
CA ALA A 521 14.12 23.86 -19.61
C ALA A 521 13.89 23.05 -18.31
N PRO A 522 14.86 23.05 -17.37
CA PRO A 522 14.64 22.47 -16.05
C PRO A 522 13.71 23.34 -15.20
N LEU A 523 13.19 22.77 -14.12
CA LEU A 523 12.34 23.44 -13.14
C LEU A 523 13.02 24.72 -12.61
N PRO A 524 12.43 25.91 -12.82
CA PRO A 524 12.97 27.15 -12.30
C PRO A 524 12.97 27.16 -10.76
N GLN A 525 14.01 27.71 -10.15
CA GLN A 525 14.08 27.89 -8.69
C GLN A 525 12.86 28.63 -8.15
N GLU A 526 12.42 29.70 -8.83
CA GLU A 526 11.25 30.48 -8.41
C GLU A 526 9.97 29.62 -8.33
N LEU A 527 9.78 28.70 -9.27
CA LEU A 527 8.61 27.82 -9.28
C LEU A 527 8.70 26.77 -8.16
N PHE A 528 9.90 26.26 -7.90
CA PHE A 528 10.17 25.38 -6.76
C PHE A 528 9.95 26.09 -5.42
N ASP A 529 10.40 27.34 -5.26
CA ASP A 529 10.21 28.10 -4.02
C ASP A 529 8.72 28.31 -3.71
N LYS A 530 7.90 28.50 -4.75
CA LYS A 530 6.43 28.55 -4.63
C LYS A 530 5.84 27.19 -4.21
N MET A 531 6.32 26.08 -4.78
CA MET A 531 5.95 24.73 -4.34
C MET A 531 6.27 24.53 -2.86
N LEU A 532 7.48 24.91 -2.44
CA LEU A 532 7.92 24.75 -1.05
C LEU A 532 7.11 25.60 -0.09
N ALA A 533 6.77 26.84 -0.47
CA ALA A 533 5.86 27.70 0.31
C ALA A 533 4.44 27.10 0.43
N ALA A 534 4.01 26.31 -0.55
CA ALA A 534 2.74 25.58 -0.55
C ALA A 534 2.82 24.18 0.06
N LYS A 535 4.01 23.66 0.43
CA LYS A 535 4.21 22.28 0.92
C LYS A 535 3.26 21.89 2.05
N ASN A 536 3.06 22.81 3.00
CA ASN A 536 2.21 22.58 4.18
C ASN A 536 0.79 23.18 4.02
N PHE A 537 0.40 23.54 2.80
CA PHE A 537 -0.95 24.02 2.53
C PHE A 537 -1.98 22.94 2.92
N GLN A 538 -2.89 23.29 3.83
CA GLN A 538 -3.96 22.38 4.30
C GLN A 538 -3.48 21.11 5.01
N ARG A 539 -2.24 21.12 5.51
CA ARG A 539 -1.65 19.98 6.21
C ARG A 539 -2.42 19.61 7.48
N GLY A 540 -3.04 20.58 8.15
CA GLY A 540 -3.93 20.34 9.29
C GLY A 540 -5.13 19.49 8.89
N MET A 541 -5.86 19.91 7.84
CA MET A 541 -7.01 19.16 7.31
C MET A 541 -6.63 17.74 6.86
N PHE A 542 -5.48 17.58 6.20
CA PHE A 542 -4.97 16.27 5.80
C PHE A 542 -4.73 15.36 7.01
N LEU A 543 -4.00 15.84 8.02
CA LEU A 543 -3.65 15.02 9.18
C LEU A 543 -4.87 14.60 9.99
N VAL A 544 -5.83 15.49 10.26
CA VAL A 544 -7.05 15.08 10.99
C VAL A 544 -7.89 14.08 10.19
N ARG A 545 -7.82 14.11 8.85
CA ARG A 545 -8.46 13.10 8.00
C ARG A 545 -7.78 11.74 8.10
N GLN A 546 -6.46 11.69 8.15
CA GLN A 546 -5.72 10.45 8.43
C GLN A 546 -6.04 9.90 9.83
N MET A 547 -6.17 10.78 10.83
CA MET A 547 -6.58 10.38 12.18
C MET A 547 -8.01 9.84 12.23
N GLU A 548 -8.95 10.40 11.44
CA GLU A 548 -10.30 9.84 11.30
C GLU A 548 -10.25 8.37 10.85
N PHE A 549 -9.42 8.06 9.84
CA PHE A 549 -9.29 6.69 9.31
C PHE A 549 -8.66 5.75 10.33
N ALA A 550 -7.55 6.15 10.95
CA ALA A 550 -6.82 5.32 11.91
C ALA A 550 -7.61 5.09 13.21
N LEU A 551 -8.31 6.10 13.72
CA LEU A 551 -9.17 5.96 14.88
C LEU A 551 -10.39 5.08 14.59
N PHE A 552 -11.02 5.23 13.43
CA PHE A 552 -12.12 4.36 13.02
C PHE A 552 -11.68 2.89 13.00
N ASP A 553 -10.58 2.59 12.31
CA ASP A 553 -9.99 1.25 12.24
C ASP A 553 -9.69 0.66 13.63
N MET A 554 -8.90 1.37 14.44
CA MET A 554 -8.49 0.84 15.75
C MET A 554 -9.68 0.66 16.69
N LEU A 555 -10.66 1.56 16.68
CA LEU A 555 -11.83 1.46 17.57
C LEU A 555 -12.78 0.33 17.18
N ILE A 556 -13.09 0.12 15.89
CA ILE A 556 -14.00 -0.96 15.50
C ILE A 556 -13.41 -2.34 15.76
N TYR A 557 -12.09 -2.50 15.60
CA TYR A 557 -11.42 -3.77 15.88
C TYR A 557 -11.07 -3.98 17.36
N SER A 558 -11.15 -2.93 18.18
CA SER A 558 -11.05 -3.03 19.64
C SER A 558 -12.39 -3.37 20.32
N GLU A 559 -13.49 -3.38 19.56
CA GLU A 559 -14.81 -3.71 20.10
C GLU A 559 -14.93 -5.21 20.45
N THR A 560 -15.59 -5.49 21.57
CA THR A 560 -15.72 -6.83 22.16
C THR A 560 -17.16 -7.36 22.13
N ASP A 561 -18.12 -6.45 21.93
CA ASP A 561 -19.56 -6.72 21.85
C ASP A 561 -20.01 -6.87 20.39
N PRO A 562 -20.43 -8.07 19.96
CA PRO A 562 -20.93 -8.31 18.61
C PRO A 562 -22.07 -7.38 18.19
N ALA A 563 -22.94 -6.96 19.12
CA ALA A 563 -24.04 -6.06 18.79
C ALA A 563 -23.55 -4.65 18.41
N ARG A 564 -22.43 -4.20 19.00
CA ARG A 564 -21.81 -2.91 18.66
C ARG A 564 -21.01 -2.96 17.35
N LEU A 565 -20.47 -4.13 16.98
CA LEU A 565 -19.84 -4.33 15.66
C LEU A 565 -20.81 -4.08 14.50
N ALA A 566 -22.07 -4.53 14.61
CA ALA A 566 -23.10 -4.26 13.62
C ALA A 566 -23.44 -2.76 13.48
N SER A 567 -23.03 -1.94 14.46
CA SER A 567 -23.20 -0.49 14.47
C SER A 567 -21.90 0.25 14.13
N TRP A 568 -21.00 -0.35 13.34
CA TRP A 568 -19.72 0.27 12.93
C TRP A 568 -19.87 1.67 12.33
N ALA A 569 -20.98 1.96 11.64
CA ALA A 569 -21.24 3.30 11.09
C ALA A 569 -21.34 4.36 12.19
N GLN A 570 -21.92 4.00 13.34
CA GLN A 570 -21.99 4.90 14.50
C GLN A 570 -20.60 5.16 15.09
N VAL A 571 -19.68 4.18 15.05
CA VAL A 571 -18.29 4.38 15.48
C VAL A 571 -17.61 5.43 14.59
N LEU A 572 -17.76 5.31 13.27
CA LEU A 572 -17.23 6.29 12.32
C LEU A 572 -17.80 7.70 12.58
N ASP A 573 -19.10 7.81 12.83
CA ASP A 573 -19.74 9.09 13.15
C ASP A 573 -19.26 9.67 14.49
N ASN A 574 -18.97 8.82 15.48
CA ASN A 574 -18.36 9.26 16.75
C ASN A 574 -16.96 9.83 16.51
N VAL A 575 -16.14 9.14 15.73
CA VAL A 575 -14.78 9.58 15.38
C VAL A 575 -14.82 10.90 14.61
N ARG A 576 -15.71 11.05 13.63
CA ARG A 576 -15.89 12.30 12.88
C ARG A 576 -16.26 13.47 13.78
N ARG A 577 -17.10 13.26 14.80
CA ARG A 577 -17.41 14.29 15.80
C ARG A 577 -16.22 14.65 16.69
N GLU A 578 -15.32 13.69 16.93
CA GLU A 578 -14.11 13.90 17.73
C GLU A 578 -13.07 14.72 16.95
N VAL A 579 -12.74 14.33 15.71
CA VAL A 579 -11.55 14.84 15.01
C VAL A 579 -11.81 15.62 13.71
N ALA A 580 -12.91 15.36 13.00
CA ALA A 580 -13.08 15.92 11.66
C ALA A 580 -13.53 17.39 11.68
N VAL A 581 -12.91 18.22 10.83
CA VAL A 581 -13.32 19.61 10.59
C VAL A 581 -14.28 19.73 9.40
N VAL A 582 -14.22 18.78 8.46
CA VAL A 582 -15.18 18.65 7.36
C VAL A 582 -16.18 17.56 7.71
N GLN A 583 -17.46 17.91 7.79
CA GLN A 583 -18.53 16.94 8.00
C GLN A 583 -19.05 16.45 6.64
N PRO A 584 -18.86 15.16 6.29
CA PRO A 584 -19.37 14.63 5.03
C PRO A 584 -20.89 14.55 5.05
N PRO A 585 -21.55 14.47 3.89
CA PRO A 585 -23.01 14.33 3.83
C PRO A 585 -23.44 12.99 4.43
N ALA A 586 -24.67 12.91 4.96
CA ALA A 586 -25.20 11.69 5.58
C ALA A 586 -25.24 10.45 4.65
N TYR A 587 -25.22 10.67 3.33
CA TYR A 587 -25.13 9.62 2.32
C TYR A 587 -23.71 9.08 2.10
N ASN A 588 -22.68 9.64 2.73
CA ASN A 588 -21.30 9.17 2.57
C ASN A 588 -21.16 7.74 3.11
N ARG A 589 -20.57 6.85 2.30
CA ARG A 589 -20.34 5.43 2.59
C ARG A 589 -18.86 5.08 2.45
N PHE A 590 -17.98 5.97 2.90
CA PHE A 590 -16.52 5.78 2.84
C PHE A 590 -16.06 4.37 3.24
N ALA A 591 -16.57 3.84 4.37
CA ALA A 591 -16.20 2.53 4.89
C ALA A 591 -16.42 1.40 3.87
N ASN A 592 -17.47 1.47 3.04
CA ASN A 592 -17.80 0.49 2.01
C ASN A 592 -16.76 0.37 0.89
N SER A 593 -15.84 1.33 0.79
CA SER A 593 -14.71 1.28 -0.14
C SER A 593 -13.36 1.41 0.55
N PHE A 594 -13.31 1.25 1.89
CA PHE A 594 -12.07 1.32 2.65
C PHE A 594 -11.28 0.00 2.58
N GLY A 595 -10.72 -0.27 1.40
CA GLY A 595 -10.02 -1.51 1.07
C GLY A 595 -8.85 -1.84 2.00
N HIS A 596 -8.14 -0.84 2.54
CA HIS A 596 -6.99 -1.05 3.42
C HIS A 596 -7.29 -2.01 4.59
N ILE A 597 -8.45 -1.85 5.24
CA ILE A 597 -8.81 -2.60 6.45
C ILE A 597 -9.79 -3.76 6.17
N PHE A 598 -10.57 -3.67 5.09
CA PHE A 598 -11.58 -4.70 4.75
C PHE A 598 -11.19 -5.62 3.59
N ALA A 599 -10.06 -5.36 2.91
CA ALA A 599 -9.55 -6.21 1.84
C ALA A 599 -8.01 -6.24 1.74
N GLY A 600 -7.31 -5.44 2.54
CA GLY A 600 -5.86 -5.35 2.62
C GLY A 600 -5.31 -5.75 3.99
N GLY A 601 -4.03 -5.46 4.22
CA GLY A 601 -3.28 -5.87 5.43
C GLY A 601 -3.39 -4.92 6.63
N TYR A 602 -4.21 -3.87 6.59
CA TYR A 602 -4.20 -2.80 7.60
C TYR A 602 -5.35 -2.88 8.61
N SER A 603 -6.04 -4.01 8.74
CA SER A 603 -7.06 -4.21 9.78
C SER A 603 -6.44 -4.13 11.19
N ALA A 604 -6.90 -3.18 12.02
CA ALA A 604 -6.24 -2.78 13.26
C ALA A 604 -4.74 -2.46 13.03
N GLY A 605 -4.48 -1.68 11.99
CA GLY A 605 -3.15 -1.42 11.46
C GLY A 605 -3.08 -0.15 10.61
N TYR A 606 -4.18 0.57 10.35
CA TYR A 606 -4.12 1.79 9.55
C TYR A 606 -3.32 2.90 10.22
N TYR A 607 -3.19 2.85 11.56
CA TYR A 607 -2.32 3.74 12.33
C TYR A 607 -0.84 3.64 11.91
N SER A 608 -0.41 2.52 11.30
CA SER A 608 0.95 2.31 10.81
C SER A 608 1.44 3.45 9.92
N TYR A 609 0.57 4.05 9.10
CA TYR A 609 0.95 5.21 8.27
C TYR A 609 1.45 6.39 9.11
N ALA A 610 0.71 6.78 10.15
CA ALA A 610 1.07 7.91 11.00
C ALA A 610 2.22 7.56 11.95
N TRP A 611 2.25 6.32 12.43
CA TRP A 611 3.32 5.82 13.29
C TRP A 611 4.66 5.82 12.56
N ALA A 612 4.68 5.27 11.35
CA ALA A 612 5.86 5.31 10.50
C ALA A 612 6.19 6.71 10.00
N GLU A 613 5.23 7.64 9.92
CA GLU A 613 5.53 9.02 9.52
C GLU A 613 6.39 9.72 10.58
N VAL A 614 6.17 9.39 11.86
CA VAL A 614 7.06 9.81 12.95
C VAL A 614 8.45 9.22 12.77
N LEU A 615 8.53 7.90 12.49
CA LEU A 615 9.81 7.24 12.24
C LEU A 615 10.53 7.87 11.04
N SER A 616 9.83 8.10 9.94
CA SER A 616 10.34 8.66 8.69
C SER A 616 10.84 10.08 8.86
N ALA A 617 10.04 10.97 9.45
CA ALA A 617 10.42 12.36 9.68
C ALA A 617 11.67 12.45 10.56
N ASP A 618 11.76 11.63 11.61
CA ASP A 618 12.91 11.60 12.51
C ASP A 618 14.14 10.92 11.86
N ALA A 619 13.92 9.89 11.04
CA ALA A 619 14.97 9.28 10.22
C ALA A 619 15.55 10.30 9.23
N TYR A 620 14.70 11.08 8.58
CA TYR A 620 15.10 12.13 7.65
C TYR A 620 15.77 13.31 8.36
N ALA A 621 15.37 13.63 9.59
CA ALA A 621 16.08 14.63 10.41
C ALA A 621 17.57 14.25 10.60
N ALA A 622 17.93 12.97 10.60
CA ALA A 622 19.34 12.55 10.61
C ALA A 622 20.12 13.04 9.37
N PHE A 623 19.46 13.12 8.22
CA PHE A 623 20.04 13.65 6.99
C PHE A 623 20.16 15.17 7.04
N GLU A 624 19.17 15.86 7.62
CA GLU A 624 19.23 17.32 7.87
C GLU A 624 20.37 17.68 8.85
N GLU A 625 20.61 16.83 9.85
CA GLU A 625 21.69 16.95 10.84
C GLU A 625 23.07 16.59 10.26
N SER A 626 23.11 15.86 9.15
CA SER A 626 24.34 15.33 8.56
C SER A 626 24.96 16.29 7.54
N GLY A 627 26.29 16.45 7.59
CA GLY A 627 27.05 17.11 6.52
C GLY A 627 27.36 16.19 5.33
N ASN A 628 27.03 14.89 5.41
CA ASN A 628 27.35 13.88 4.41
C ASN A 628 26.15 12.95 4.14
N VAL A 629 25.40 13.26 3.10
CA VAL A 629 24.20 12.50 2.68
C VAL A 629 24.53 11.06 2.29
N ALA A 630 25.67 10.82 1.63
CA ALA A 630 26.03 9.48 1.17
C ALA A 630 26.38 8.54 2.35
N GLU A 631 27.10 9.05 3.36
CA GLU A 631 27.39 8.29 4.57
C GLU A 631 26.14 8.01 5.40
N CYS A 632 25.25 9.00 5.54
CA CYS A 632 23.96 8.81 6.21
C CYS A 632 23.08 7.81 5.45
N GLY A 633 23.06 7.87 4.12
CA GLY A 633 22.39 6.91 3.24
C GLY A 633 22.92 5.49 3.41
N HIS A 634 24.24 5.33 3.44
CA HIS A 634 24.86 4.03 3.71
C HIS A 634 24.48 3.48 5.08
N ARG A 635 24.47 4.32 6.14
CA ARG A 635 24.02 3.92 7.47
C ARG A 635 22.54 3.54 7.50
N PHE A 636 21.67 4.31 6.84
CA PHE A 636 20.25 3.98 6.72
C PHE A 636 20.06 2.62 6.02
N TRP A 637 20.81 2.36 4.96
CA TRP A 637 20.79 1.05 4.31
C TRP A 637 21.24 -0.06 5.26
N GLN A 638 22.42 0.07 5.88
CA GLN A 638 22.96 -0.98 6.75
C GLN A 638 22.07 -1.29 7.95
N GLU A 639 21.42 -0.27 8.53
CA GLU A 639 20.66 -0.43 9.77
C GLU A 639 19.16 -0.63 9.56
N ILE A 640 18.58 -0.24 8.42
CA ILE A 640 17.14 -0.37 8.16
C ILE A 640 16.90 -1.35 7.01
N LEU A 641 17.34 -1.01 5.79
CA LEU A 641 16.95 -1.77 4.60
C LEU A 641 17.66 -3.14 4.48
N ALA A 642 18.93 -3.22 4.90
CA ALA A 642 19.75 -4.42 4.75
C ALA A 642 19.35 -5.55 5.69
N VAL A 643 18.76 -5.22 6.84
CA VAL A 643 18.48 -6.17 7.94
C VAL A 643 17.11 -6.83 7.86
N GLY A 644 16.19 -6.32 7.04
CA GLY A 644 14.82 -6.85 6.91
C GLY A 644 14.17 -7.16 8.27
N GLY A 645 13.42 -8.25 8.36
CA GLY A 645 12.80 -8.71 9.61
C GLY A 645 13.74 -9.48 10.54
N SER A 646 15.06 -9.48 10.30
CA SER A 646 16.00 -10.25 11.14
C SER A 646 16.32 -9.59 12.49
N ARG A 647 16.04 -8.28 12.60
CA ARG A 647 16.18 -7.44 13.79
C ARG A 647 14.93 -6.59 13.93
N SER A 648 14.45 -6.38 15.16
CA SER A 648 13.24 -5.60 15.39
C SER A 648 13.36 -4.17 14.85
N ALA A 649 12.25 -3.60 14.39
CA ALA A 649 12.25 -2.24 13.87
C ALA A 649 12.71 -1.20 14.92
N ALA A 650 12.38 -1.41 16.21
CA ALA A 650 12.83 -0.54 17.30
C ALA A 650 14.37 -0.55 17.45
N GLU A 651 14.98 -1.73 17.45
CA GLU A 651 16.43 -1.88 17.53
C GLU A 651 17.13 -1.34 16.28
N SER A 652 16.56 -1.58 15.09
CA SER A 652 17.04 -1.06 13.81
C SER A 652 17.01 0.47 13.78
N PHE A 653 15.91 1.07 14.24
CA PHE A 653 15.79 2.53 14.36
C PHE A 653 16.78 3.09 15.37
N GLN A 654 16.91 2.47 16.54
CA GLN A 654 17.87 2.86 17.58
C GLN A 654 19.32 2.74 17.09
N ALA A 655 19.66 1.72 16.29
CA ALA A 655 20.98 1.57 15.69
C ALA A 655 21.28 2.66 14.66
N PHE A 656 20.28 3.05 13.87
CA PHE A 656 20.40 4.15 12.91
C PHE A 656 20.48 5.53 13.60
N ARG A 657 19.53 5.87 14.47
CA ARG A 657 19.41 7.20 15.09
C ARG A 657 20.26 7.38 16.35
N GLY A 658 20.66 6.31 17.02
CA GLY A 658 21.30 6.37 18.33
C GLY A 658 20.34 6.70 19.48
N ARG A 659 19.02 6.81 19.21
CA ARG A 659 17.95 7.06 20.19
C ARG A 659 16.61 6.55 19.67
N ALA A 660 15.62 6.50 20.57
CA ALA A 660 14.23 6.22 20.23
C ALA A 660 13.61 7.33 19.34
N PRO A 661 12.52 7.03 18.61
CA PRO A 661 11.83 8.00 17.75
C PRO A 661 11.25 9.19 18.52
N ASN A 662 11.19 10.35 17.87
CA ASN A 662 10.56 11.57 18.39
C ASN A 662 9.66 12.24 17.33
N ILE A 663 8.46 12.68 17.75
CA ILE A 663 7.46 13.36 16.94
C ILE A 663 7.84 14.79 16.52
N ASP A 664 8.80 15.42 17.18
CA ASP A 664 9.16 16.83 16.93
C ASP A 664 9.51 17.11 15.46
N ALA A 665 10.20 16.18 14.79
CA ALA A 665 10.52 16.30 13.37
C ALA A 665 9.25 16.34 12.51
N LEU A 666 8.29 15.45 12.76
CA LEU A 666 7.01 15.42 12.05
C LEU A 666 6.22 16.71 12.22
N LEU A 667 6.17 17.27 13.44
CA LEU A 667 5.46 18.53 13.72
C LEU A 667 6.11 19.71 12.97
N ARG A 668 7.44 19.80 13.00
CA ARG A 668 8.20 20.83 12.26
C ARG A 668 8.02 20.68 10.76
N HIS A 669 8.14 19.47 10.22
CA HIS A 669 7.95 19.19 8.79
C HIS A 669 6.51 19.49 8.34
N SER A 670 5.52 19.31 9.22
CA SER A 670 4.12 19.66 8.98
C SER A 670 3.80 21.16 9.16
N GLY A 671 4.76 21.98 9.60
CA GLY A 671 4.58 23.41 9.82
C GLY A 671 3.81 23.76 11.10
N PHE A 672 3.77 22.87 12.09
CA PHE A 672 3.02 23.04 13.34
C PHE A 672 3.86 23.66 14.47
N ASP A 673 4.60 24.72 14.17
CA ASP A 673 5.36 25.46 15.19
C ASP A 673 4.45 26.42 15.97
N LEU A 674 4.20 26.12 17.25
CA LEU A 674 3.45 26.99 18.17
C LEU A 674 4.15 28.34 18.46
N ASN A 675 5.40 28.52 18.00
CA ASN A 675 6.18 29.76 18.14
C ASN A 675 6.29 30.57 16.83
N ALA A 676 5.69 30.09 15.73
CA ALA A 676 5.61 30.84 14.48
C ALA A 676 4.30 31.64 14.44
N ALA A 677 4.26 32.73 15.20
CA ALA A 677 3.21 33.75 15.15
C ALA A 677 3.82 35.11 14.82
#